data_AF-A0A2S9WSZ6-F1
#
_entry.id   AF-A0A2S9WSZ6-F1
#
_cell.length_a   1.000
_cell.length_b   1.000
_cell.length_c   1.000
_cell.angle_alpha   90.00
_cell.angle_beta   90.00
_cell.angle_gamma   90.00
#
_symmetry.space_group_name_H-M   'P 1'
#
loop_
_entity.id
_entity.type
_entity.pdbx_description
1 polymer ?
#
loop_
_entity_poly.entity_id
_entity_poly.type
_entity_poly.pdbx_seq_one_letter_code
_entity_poly.pdbx_strand_id
1 'polypeptide(L)'
;MGSISLNGSTDQVILQNDISFGEAFTISTWINTSSDQSSAVQTIISKGDQNNGWNIQLNESNKIQVTFYKEGAATQMISNHFLSYDVWRQITLTYTDGSLKIHIDGILDSVQSSNLTDQSQNLPLIIGATNSSTPQHFKGSIDEVRVFDRALTVEQIRFFMNQELVNENDMLAGAIIKTSSNNTSALPWNSLITYLTFNNGIATDLSVSAATLDAQHSSFTTNNQSAPLPYVSVQNGNWNASDIWDAQSTIHAPGSFRIMNGEQVRVTWNIVNSYHDIIVSEETELLALQLKANTIKIQNDQALTITGFLQLNGTLDLENESQLIQTAGSELDPSSTGKIERDQQGTGNKYNYNYWSSPVSYTGVNEINGGFDLSAVMMDGTDPAAPKPLNFTNPTDSDGAPATESQAATVSSKWIHKYANLPSGTYANWQFVGNTGKLKAGEAYSMKGTGCSTDQNYTFMGLPNNGPIELTANAGNDYLVGNPYPSAMDATQFIADNPLLDGTIYFWEHVGGESHNLENYEGGYSMYNLSGGTPNPTIGTSDALMNNDGKQAELPGRYIPVAQGFFVIVKDDGAIKFNNAQRVFEKEASGNSVFKAAPGSNFNPSLATYQQHADERTKIRIGFDSPNLIHRQLLLTIDPNATTGYDRGYDGLQFDDQMDDMAFWVKNERLSIQGIGIVNDAIELPLFVKLSDHGTIKIGLDHIENLDPDQPVFLKDSVTGEMHNLREGKFQSPFLFRGQYKTRFSIIFHGKSTLSNETLEDQDNILVFTPQATDAIHIKTPGNIQLDEVVLINMMGQQVKSWNVSTGSKEIILPRQSIASGNYIVTMKSDGQDYQRKVILK
;
A
#
# COMPACT_ATOMS: atom_id res chain seq x y z
N MET A 1 19.08 23.11 -30.28
CA MET A 1 18.95 23.95 -29.07
C MET A 1 20.35 24.36 -28.63
N GLY A 2 20.50 25.49 -27.93
CA GLY A 2 21.82 26.02 -27.58
C GLY A 2 21.79 26.94 -26.38
N SER A 3 22.96 27.13 -25.76
CA SER A 3 23.19 28.06 -24.64
C SER A 3 24.17 29.16 -25.08
N ILE A 4 24.28 30.24 -24.31
CA ILE A 4 25.35 31.24 -24.51
C ILE A 4 26.50 31.02 -23.55
N SER A 5 27.71 31.38 -23.98
CA SER A 5 28.89 31.52 -23.13
C SER A 5 29.43 32.95 -23.16
N LEU A 6 29.78 33.40 -21.97
CA LEU A 6 30.21 34.75 -21.64
C LEU A 6 31.63 34.71 -21.08
N ASN A 7 32.51 35.59 -21.56
CA ASN A 7 33.93 35.57 -21.27
C ASN A 7 34.36 36.21 -19.92
N GLY A 8 33.43 36.83 -19.18
CA GLY A 8 33.74 37.50 -17.91
C GLY A 8 34.43 38.86 -18.01
N SER A 9 34.46 39.47 -19.19
CA SER A 9 35.17 40.75 -19.40
C SER A 9 34.43 41.74 -20.30
N THR A 10 33.79 41.28 -21.37
CA THR A 10 33.08 42.14 -22.33
C THR A 10 31.70 41.61 -22.70
N ASP A 11 31.51 40.29 -22.62
CA ASP A 11 30.31 39.65 -23.13
C ASP A 11 29.08 39.94 -22.28
N GLN A 12 27.96 40.18 -22.96
CA GLN A 12 26.64 40.49 -22.43
C GLN A 12 25.57 40.42 -23.53
N VAL A 13 24.32 40.25 -23.13
CA VAL A 13 23.13 40.37 -24.00
C VAL A 13 22.30 41.54 -23.50
N ILE A 14 22.01 42.52 -24.35
CA ILE A 14 21.22 43.70 -23.99
C ILE A 14 19.90 43.68 -24.73
N LEU A 15 18.82 43.79 -23.96
CA LEU A 15 17.46 43.89 -24.46
C LEU A 15 16.92 45.27 -24.12
N GLN A 16 16.43 45.98 -25.13
CA GLN A 16 15.75 47.27 -24.94
C GLN A 16 14.28 47.08 -24.52
N ASN A 17 13.94 45.95 -23.90
CA ASN A 17 12.58 45.57 -23.56
C ASN A 17 12.14 46.25 -22.24
N ASP A 18 10.96 46.86 -22.25
CA ASP A 18 10.39 47.52 -21.07
C ASP A 18 9.63 46.52 -20.19
N ILE A 19 10.40 45.62 -19.58
CA ILE A 19 9.91 44.71 -18.55
C ILE A 19 9.63 45.55 -17.29
N SER A 20 8.58 45.28 -16.54
CA SER A 20 8.43 45.81 -15.18
C SER A 20 7.71 44.79 -14.32
N PHE A 21 8.09 44.70 -13.06
CA PHE A 21 7.45 43.78 -12.12
C PHE A 21 6.22 44.43 -11.47
N GLY A 22 5.16 43.64 -11.33
CA GLY A 22 4.04 43.96 -10.45
C GLY A 22 4.35 43.62 -8.99
N GLU A 23 3.30 43.36 -8.22
CA GLU A 23 3.42 42.93 -6.82
C GLU A 23 3.84 41.46 -6.65
N ALA A 24 3.86 40.69 -7.76
CA ALA A 24 4.38 39.34 -7.81
C ALA A 24 5.15 39.10 -9.11
N PHE A 25 6.20 38.26 -9.05
CA PHE A 25 6.99 37.88 -10.22
C PHE A 25 7.80 36.60 -9.99
N THR A 26 8.29 36.02 -11.08
CA THR A 26 9.29 34.94 -11.07
C THR A 26 10.38 35.21 -12.09
N ILE A 27 11.63 34.98 -11.73
CA ILE A 27 12.77 35.00 -12.66
C ILE A 27 13.47 33.66 -12.56
N SER A 28 13.63 32.93 -13.66
CA SER A 28 14.38 31.66 -13.67
C SER A 28 15.39 31.61 -14.80
N THR A 29 16.54 30.98 -14.55
CA THR A 29 17.54 30.72 -15.59
C THR A 29 18.44 29.56 -15.19
N TRP A 30 18.96 28.84 -16.19
CA TRP A 30 20.07 27.92 -16.01
C TRP A 30 21.39 28.67 -16.10
N ILE A 31 22.32 28.37 -15.19
CA ILE A 31 23.69 28.91 -15.22
C ILE A 31 24.72 27.81 -15.02
N ASN A 32 25.86 27.95 -15.66
CA ASN A 32 27.07 27.18 -15.37
C ASN A 32 28.22 28.17 -15.16
N THR A 33 28.66 28.29 -13.90
CA THR A 33 29.69 29.27 -13.48
C THR A 33 31.08 28.67 -13.64
N SER A 34 31.99 29.40 -14.31
CA SER A 34 33.30 28.85 -14.67
C SER A 34 34.25 28.81 -13.47
N SER A 35 35.00 27.71 -13.30
CA SER A 35 36.09 27.65 -12.29
C SER A 35 37.24 28.63 -12.56
N ASP A 36 37.41 29.07 -13.80
CA ASP A 36 38.44 30.02 -14.25
C ASP A 36 37.99 31.49 -14.09
N GLN A 37 37.08 31.76 -13.16
CA GLN A 37 36.56 33.11 -12.92
C GLN A 37 37.34 33.85 -11.83
N SER A 38 37.37 35.18 -11.92
CA SER A 38 37.95 36.00 -10.84
C SER A 38 37.08 35.92 -9.59
N SER A 39 37.66 36.06 -8.39
CA SER A 39 36.91 36.11 -7.12
C SER A 39 36.04 37.37 -6.94
N ALA A 40 35.81 38.15 -8.00
CA ALA A 40 34.97 39.33 -8.00
C ALA A 40 33.48 38.96 -8.16
N VAL A 41 32.61 39.91 -7.81
CA VAL A 41 31.16 39.82 -8.06
C VAL A 41 30.88 39.75 -9.56
N GLN A 42 29.95 38.87 -9.96
CA GLN A 42 29.58 38.62 -11.35
C GLN A 42 28.06 38.67 -11.53
N THR A 43 27.59 39.17 -12.67
CA THR A 43 26.16 39.43 -12.86
C THR A 43 25.52 38.49 -13.85
N ILE A 44 24.60 37.66 -13.37
CA ILE A 44 23.84 36.73 -14.21
C ILE A 44 22.82 37.52 -15.04
N ILE A 45 22.04 38.36 -14.38
CA ILE A 45 21.00 39.18 -14.99
C ILE A 45 20.83 40.47 -14.19
N SER A 46 20.67 41.59 -14.87
CA SER A 46 20.35 42.88 -14.24
C SER A 46 19.35 43.66 -15.06
N LYS A 47 18.62 44.54 -14.39
CA LYS A 47 17.76 45.51 -15.03
C LYS A 47 17.84 46.84 -14.30
N GLY A 48 18.03 47.92 -15.04
CA GLY A 48 18.29 49.22 -14.43
C GLY A 48 19.71 49.38 -13.91
N ASP A 49 19.93 50.39 -13.08
CA ASP A 49 21.24 50.77 -12.56
C ASP A 49 21.27 50.76 -11.01
N GLN A 50 22.35 51.27 -10.43
CA GLN A 50 22.51 51.33 -8.97
C GLN A 50 21.64 52.39 -8.28
N ASN A 51 20.96 53.26 -9.04
CA ASN A 51 19.98 54.19 -8.51
C ASN A 51 18.60 53.53 -8.47
N ASN A 52 18.16 52.97 -9.60
CA ASN A 52 16.84 52.35 -9.77
C ASN A 52 16.99 51.08 -10.60
N GLY A 53 16.81 49.91 -9.99
CA GLY A 53 17.12 48.66 -10.66
C GLY A 53 17.12 47.43 -9.77
N TRP A 54 17.51 46.31 -10.33
CA TRP A 54 17.80 45.09 -9.61
C TRP A 54 18.85 44.26 -10.34
N ASN A 55 19.53 43.39 -9.61
CA ASN A 55 20.45 42.43 -10.19
C ASN A 55 20.41 41.08 -9.45
N ILE A 56 20.70 40.03 -10.19
CA ILE A 56 20.99 38.68 -9.69
C ILE A 56 22.44 38.41 -10.02
N GLN A 57 23.24 38.18 -8.99
CA GLN A 57 24.70 38.12 -9.07
C GLN A 57 25.23 36.89 -8.35
N LEU A 58 26.46 36.51 -8.68
CA LEU A 58 27.31 35.70 -7.82
C LEU A 58 28.16 36.65 -7.00
N ASN A 59 28.15 36.49 -5.68
CA ASN A 59 29.07 37.22 -4.81
C ASN A 59 30.47 36.58 -4.82
N GLU A 60 31.41 37.17 -4.09
CA GLU A 60 32.81 36.69 -3.99
C GLU A 60 32.93 35.26 -3.42
N SER A 61 31.88 34.76 -2.75
CA SER A 61 31.79 33.39 -2.22
C SER A 61 31.02 32.43 -3.14
N ASN A 62 30.76 32.81 -4.39
CA ASN A 62 29.99 32.05 -5.37
C ASN A 62 28.56 31.68 -4.91
N LYS A 63 27.96 32.56 -4.11
CA LYS A 63 26.56 32.47 -3.68
C LYS A 63 25.70 33.39 -4.50
N ILE A 64 24.43 33.02 -4.73
CA ILE A 64 23.46 33.90 -5.37
C ILE A 64 23.21 35.10 -4.45
N GLN A 65 23.38 36.29 -4.99
CA GLN A 65 23.03 37.55 -4.34
C GLN A 65 22.02 38.29 -5.21
N VAL A 66 20.90 38.67 -4.62
CA VAL A 66 19.86 39.47 -5.25
C VAL A 66 19.87 40.85 -4.62
N THR A 67 19.99 41.90 -5.43
CA THR A 67 19.95 43.29 -4.95
C THR A 67 18.85 44.07 -5.66
N PHE A 68 18.03 44.79 -4.92
CA PHE A 68 17.07 45.78 -5.43
C PHE A 68 17.50 47.18 -5.02
N TYR A 69 17.51 48.11 -5.98
CA TYR A 69 17.87 49.51 -5.80
C TYR A 69 16.65 50.42 -5.93
N LYS A 70 16.49 51.33 -4.97
CA LYS A 70 15.48 52.38 -4.98
C LYS A 70 16.10 53.69 -4.53
N GLU A 71 16.18 54.67 -5.43
CA GLU A 71 16.77 55.99 -5.16
C GLU A 71 18.17 55.90 -4.53
N GLY A 72 18.97 54.93 -4.99
CA GLY A 72 20.32 54.67 -4.49
C GLY A 72 20.41 53.83 -3.20
N ALA A 73 19.28 53.49 -2.56
CA ALA A 73 19.26 52.56 -1.44
C ALA A 73 19.16 51.10 -1.94
N ALA A 74 19.97 50.21 -1.36
CA ALA A 74 20.04 48.80 -1.75
C ALA A 74 19.39 47.89 -0.70
N THR A 75 18.50 47.00 -1.14
CA THR A 75 18.00 45.85 -0.36
C THR A 75 18.60 44.57 -0.92
N GLN A 76 19.25 43.78 -0.07
CA GLN A 76 19.98 42.58 -0.50
C GLN A 76 19.44 41.30 0.15
N MET A 77 19.58 40.20 -0.58
CA MET A 77 19.36 38.83 -0.12
C MET A 77 20.46 37.93 -0.69
N ILE A 78 21.02 37.04 0.12
CA ILE A 78 22.09 36.12 -0.27
C ILE A 78 21.62 34.69 -0.02
N SER A 79 21.90 33.77 -0.94
CA SER A 79 21.61 32.35 -0.77
C SER A 79 22.45 31.73 0.36
N ASN A 80 21.89 30.72 1.01
CA ASN A 80 22.60 29.92 2.00
C ASN A 80 23.62 29.01 1.32
N HIS A 81 23.27 28.45 0.17
CA HIS A 81 24.11 27.54 -0.60
C HIS A 81 25.09 28.26 -1.53
N PHE A 82 26.32 27.73 -1.61
CA PHE A 82 27.32 28.11 -2.62
C PHE A 82 27.13 27.24 -3.86
N LEU A 83 27.36 27.78 -5.06
CA LEU A 83 27.27 26.99 -6.28
C LEU A 83 28.60 26.31 -6.60
N SER A 84 28.54 25.04 -7.01
CA SER A 84 29.70 24.35 -7.59
C SER A 84 30.06 24.95 -8.95
N TYR A 85 31.35 25.03 -9.22
CA TYR A 85 31.87 25.45 -10.52
C TYR A 85 31.71 24.37 -11.57
N ASP A 86 31.61 24.80 -12.83
CA ASP A 86 31.54 23.98 -14.04
C ASP A 86 30.34 23.01 -14.06
N VAL A 87 29.32 23.26 -13.24
CA VAL A 87 28.09 22.45 -13.16
C VAL A 87 26.86 23.34 -13.40
N TRP A 88 25.96 22.89 -14.26
CA TRP A 88 24.68 23.54 -14.53
C TRP A 88 23.77 23.50 -13.31
N ARG A 89 23.27 24.68 -12.91
CA ARG A 89 22.31 24.89 -11.83
C ARG A 89 21.15 25.72 -12.33
N GLN A 90 19.94 25.37 -11.92
CA GLN A 90 18.77 26.21 -12.19
C GLN A 90 18.55 27.14 -11.01
N ILE A 91 18.48 28.44 -11.26
CA ILE A 91 18.22 29.46 -10.24
C ILE A 91 16.85 30.04 -10.51
N THR A 92 15.98 30.04 -9.49
CA THR A 92 14.65 30.67 -9.59
C THR A 92 14.39 31.59 -8.41
N LEU A 93 14.05 32.85 -8.70
CA LEU A 93 13.53 33.81 -7.75
C LEU A 93 12.02 33.90 -7.87
N THR A 94 11.31 33.86 -6.74
CA THR A 94 9.87 34.14 -6.70
C THR A 94 9.60 35.24 -5.68
N TYR A 95 8.71 36.17 -6.02
CA TYR A 95 8.24 37.21 -5.11
C TYR A 95 6.72 37.27 -5.11
N THR A 96 6.11 37.20 -3.93
CA THR A 96 4.68 37.46 -3.71
C THR A 96 4.47 37.84 -2.24
N ASP A 97 3.46 38.66 -1.96
CA ASP A 97 3.02 39.00 -0.60
C ASP A 97 4.15 39.48 0.33
N GLY A 98 5.09 40.28 -0.21
CA GLY A 98 6.23 40.79 0.56
C GLY A 98 7.30 39.74 0.88
N SER A 99 7.29 38.57 0.23
CA SER A 99 8.22 37.47 0.47
C SER A 99 9.03 37.16 -0.78
N LEU A 100 10.35 37.39 -0.73
CA LEU A 100 11.29 36.97 -1.76
C LEU A 100 11.87 35.60 -1.41
N LYS A 101 11.89 34.68 -2.36
CA LYS A 101 12.47 33.34 -2.21
C LYS A 101 13.49 33.05 -3.30
N ILE A 102 14.58 32.40 -2.92
CA ILE A 102 15.59 31.84 -3.83
C ILE A 102 15.42 30.32 -3.83
N HIS A 103 15.27 29.73 -5.02
CA HIS A 103 15.30 28.30 -5.24
C HIS A 103 16.51 27.94 -6.11
N ILE A 104 17.19 26.85 -5.77
CA ILE A 104 18.31 26.30 -6.53
C ILE A 104 17.96 24.85 -6.89
N ASP A 105 18.02 24.51 -8.17
CA ASP A 105 17.56 23.24 -8.75
C ASP A 105 16.09 22.91 -8.43
N GLY A 106 15.25 23.90 -8.10
CA GLY A 106 13.88 23.67 -7.63
C GLY A 106 13.75 23.31 -6.14
N ILE A 107 14.81 23.52 -5.35
CA ILE A 107 14.83 23.38 -3.88
C ILE A 107 14.83 24.78 -3.27
N LEU A 108 13.92 25.06 -2.34
CA LEU A 108 13.91 26.33 -1.60
C LEU A 108 15.19 26.45 -0.77
N ASP A 109 15.99 27.47 -1.03
CA ASP A 109 17.25 27.71 -0.33
C ASP A 109 17.13 28.83 0.72
N SER A 110 16.48 29.93 0.36
CA SER A 110 16.41 31.14 1.19
C SER A 110 15.07 31.85 1.04
N VAL A 111 14.57 32.44 2.13
CA VAL A 111 13.35 33.27 2.17
C VAL A 111 13.62 34.55 2.98
N GLN A 112 13.16 35.69 2.47
CA GLN A 112 13.29 36.98 3.15
C GLN A 112 12.01 37.80 2.99
N SER A 113 11.48 38.29 4.11
CA SER A 113 10.43 39.29 4.11
C SER A 113 10.99 40.65 3.71
N SER A 114 10.50 41.20 2.60
CA SER A 114 10.94 42.48 2.07
C SER A 114 9.84 43.16 1.26
N ASN A 115 9.67 44.46 1.47
CA ASN A 115 8.83 45.29 0.61
C ASN A 115 9.67 45.75 -0.58
N LEU A 116 9.66 44.94 -1.64
CA LEU A 116 10.35 45.26 -2.88
C LEU A 116 9.45 46.15 -3.73
N THR A 117 10.05 47.13 -4.41
CA THR A 117 9.36 47.93 -5.42
C THR A 117 10.28 47.98 -6.62
N ASP A 118 9.78 47.53 -7.77
CA ASP A 118 10.54 47.68 -9.00
C ASP A 118 10.50 49.14 -9.48
N GLN A 119 11.67 49.73 -9.68
CA GLN A 119 11.85 51.10 -10.19
C GLN A 119 12.59 51.09 -11.55
N SER A 120 12.73 49.92 -12.17
CA SER A 120 13.54 49.72 -13.38
C SER A 120 12.81 50.01 -14.70
N GLN A 121 11.68 50.72 -14.65
CA GLN A 121 10.89 51.09 -15.83
C GLN A 121 11.72 51.84 -16.86
N ASN A 122 11.54 51.53 -18.14
CA ASN A 122 12.27 52.07 -19.29
C ASN A 122 13.79 51.84 -19.26
N LEU A 123 14.30 50.98 -18.37
CA LEU A 123 15.73 50.65 -18.31
C LEU A 123 16.00 49.27 -18.93
N PRO A 124 17.19 49.07 -19.54
CA PRO A 124 17.50 47.85 -20.27
C PRO A 124 17.58 46.64 -19.33
N LEU A 125 17.18 45.47 -19.86
CA LEU A 125 17.51 44.16 -19.28
C LEU A 125 18.84 43.69 -19.87
N ILE A 126 19.78 43.32 -19.01
CA ILE A 126 21.12 42.88 -19.40
C ILE A 126 21.38 41.49 -18.82
N ILE A 127 21.71 40.54 -19.69
CA ILE A 127 22.19 39.22 -19.29
C ILE A 127 23.72 39.25 -19.31
N GLY A 128 24.35 38.78 -18.25
CA GLY A 128 25.80 38.64 -18.17
C GLY A 128 26.58 39.87 -17.70
N ALA A 129 25.94 41.00 -17.37
CA ALA A 129 26.60 42.20 -16.86
C ALA A 129 25.65 43.13 -16.07
N THR A 130 26.21 44.05 -15.28
CA THR A 130 25.49 45.21 -14.71
C THR A 130 25.47 46.39 -15.66
N ASN A 131 24.40 47.18 -15.65
CA ASN A 131 24.40 48.51 -16.26
C ASN A 131 25.22 49.51 -15.41
N SER A 132 26.52 49.62 -15.69
CA SER A 132 27.47 50.47 -14.95
C SER A 132 28.62 50.92 -15.86
N SER A 133 29.32 51.99 -15.49
CA SER A 133 30.58 52.39 -16.15
C SER A 133 31.71 51.38 -15.96
N THR A 134 31.61 50.53 -14.93
CA THR A 134 32.52 49.39 -14.68
C THR A 134 31.69 48.13 -14.48
N PRO A 135 31.23 47.49 -15.56
CA PRO A 135 30.31 46.37 -15.47
C PRO A 135 30.92 45.14 -14.78
N GLN A 136 30.11 44.47 -13.98
CA GLN A 136 30.45 43.19 -13.35
C GLN A 136 30.03 42.05 -14.29
N HIS A 137 30.92 41.65 -15.18
CA HIS A 137 30.66 40.62 -16.21
C HIS A 137 30.65 39.20 -15.62
N PHE A 138 29.74 38.36 -16.11
CA PHE A 138 29.68 36.94 -15.80
C PHE A 138 30.60 36.11 -16.70
N LYS A 139 31.31 35.15 -16.10
CA LYS A 139 32.11 34.16 -16.82
C LYS A 139 31.49 32.77 -16.68
N GLY A 140 31.03 32.22 -17.79
CA GLY A 140 30.36 30.92 -17.78
C GLY A 140 29.33 30.82 -18.88
N SER A 141 28.33 29.95 -18.68
CA SER A 141 27.22 29.76 -19.61
C SER A 141 25.88 30.08 -18.96
N ILE A 142 24.94 30.59 -19.75
CA ILE A 142 23.56 30.92 -19.34
C ILE A 142 22.59 30.33 -20.37
N ASP A 143 21.45 29.82 -19.88
CA ASP A 143 20.38 29.30 -20.72
C ASP A 143 18.98 29.56 -20.12
N GLU A 144 17.95 29.51 -20.96
CA GLU A 144 16.52 29.60 -20.61
C GLU A 144 16.17 30.73 -19.63
N VAL A 145 16.47 31.98 -19.98
CA VAL A 145 16.10 33.12 -19.14
C VAL A 145 14.60 33.37 -19.27
N ARG A 146 13.86 33.17 -18.17
CA ARG A 146 12.40 33.31 -18.12
C ARG A 146 12.00 34.31 -17.05
N VAL A 147 11.06 35.17 -17.38
CA VAL A 147 10.49 36.18 -16.47
C VAL A 147 8.98 36.07 -16.53
N PHE A 148 8.34 35.92 -15.38
CA PHE A 148 6.90 35.79 -15.23
C PHE A 148 6.32 36.96 -14.42
N ASP A 149 5.10 37.37 -14.76
CA ASP A 149 4.30 38.40 -14.09
C ASP A 149 3.66 37.95 -12.76
N ARG A 150 4.10 36.82 -12.24
CA ARG A 150 3.53 36.13 -11.06
C ARG A 150 4.56 35.28 -10.36
N ALA A 151 4.31 34.97 -9.09
CA ALA A 151 5.05 33.94 -8.37
C ALA A 151 4.62 32.54 -8.80
N LEU A 152 5.57 31.73 -9.30
CA LEU A 152 5.36 30.31 -9.57
C LEU A 152 5.38 29.51 -8.26
N THR A 153 4.57 28.44 -8.20
CA THR A 153 4.68 27.45 -7.11
C THR A 153 5.92 26.57 -7.31
N VAL A 154 6.37 25.86 -6.26
CA VAL A 154 7.53 24.96 -6.38
C VAL A 154 7.26 23.82 -7.38
N GLU A 155 6.02 23.33 -7.45
CA GLU A 155 5.60 22.32 -8.42
C GLU A 155 5.70 22.86 -9.86
N GLN A 156 5.32 24.12 -10.09
CA GLN A 156 5.47 24.79 -11.39
C GLN A 156 6.94 24.97 -11.79
N ILE A 157 7.78 25.41 -10.84
CA ILE A 157 9.22 25.56 -11.05
C ILE A 157 9.83 24.22 -11.49
N ARG A 158 9.51 23.16 -10.75
CA ARG A 158 10.00 21.79 -11.01
C ARG A 158 9.50 21.24 -12.34
N PHE A 159 8.22 21.46 -12.67
CA PHE A 159 7.62 21.01 -13.92
C PHE A 159 8.29 21.60 -15.17
N PHE A 160 8.59 22.90 -15.15
CA PHE A 160 9.20 23.59 -16.29
C PHE A 160 10.73 23.51 -16.35
N MET A 161 11.38 22.96 -15.32
CA MET A 161 12.83 23.05 -15.14
C MET A 161 13.65 22.38 -16.26
N ASN A 162 13.27 21.18 -16.69
CA ASN A 162 14.04 20.34 -17.64
C ASN A 162 13.44 20.30 -19.06
N GLN A 163 12.72 21.34 -19.47
CA GLN A 163 12.12 21.41 -20.81
C GLN A 163 11.92 22.86 -21.25
N GLU A 164 11.97 23.10 -22.56
CA GLU A 164 11.55 24.37 -23.17
C GLU A 164 10.06 24.63 -22.97
N LEU A 165 9.66 25.90 -23.11
CA LEU A 165 8.26 26.32 -22.97
C LEU A 165 7.62 26.52 -24.35
N VAL A 166 6.36 26.15 -24.47
CA VAL A 166 5.56 26.33 -25.69
C VAL A 166 4.21 26.95 -25.39
N ASN A 167 3.66 27.68 -26.37
CA ASN A 167 2.29 28.17 -26.34
C ASN A 167 1.37 27.11 -26.94
N GLU A 168 0.56 26.47 -26.10
CA GLU A 168 -0.46 25.49 -26.50
C GLU A 168 -1.84 26.09 -26.22
N ASN A 169 -2.51 26.61 -27.26
CA ASN A 169 -3.83 27.23 -27.15
C ASN A 169 -3.90 28.37 -26.09
N ASP A 170 -2.96 29.31 -26.16
CA ASP A 170 -2.80 30.44 -25.23
C ASP A 170 -2.45 30.05 -23.78
N MET A 171 -2.11 28.77 -23.56
CA MET A 171 -1.62 28.25 -22.28
C MET A 171 -0.14 27.93 -22.36
N LEU A 172 0.54 28.16 -21.24
CA LEU A 172 1.91 27.75 -21.03
C LEU A 172 1.99 26.24 -20.84
N ALA A 173 2.81 25.60 -21.66
CA ALA A 173 3.06 24.17 -21.60
C ALA A 173 4.56 23.87 -21.76
N GLY A 174 4.97 22.69 -21.32
CA GLY A 174 6.30 22.17 -21.60
C GLY A 174 6.41 21.58 -23.00
N ALA A 175 7.58 21.64 -23.62
CA ALA A 175 7.81 21.06 -24.93
C ALA A 175 7.69 19.53 -24.95
N ILE A 176 7.98 18.87 -23.82
CA ILE A 176 7.97 17.40 -23.67
C ILE A 176 6.70 16.97 -22.95
N ILE A 177 6.46 17.54 -21.76
CA ILE A 177 5.25 17.29 -20.97
C ILE A 177 4.33 18.48 -21.19
N LYS A 178 3.30 18.29 -22.03
CA LYS A 178 2.38 19.36 -22.44
C LYS A 178 1.40 19.73 -21.35
N THR A 179 0.93 18.74 -20.60
CA THR A 179 -0.01 18.88 -19.50
C THR A 179 0.46 18.02 -18.34
N SER A 180 0.37 18.54 -17.12
CA SER A 180 0.32 17.67 -15.95
C SER A 180 -1.14 17.27 -15.73
N SER A 181 -1.44 15.98 -15.56
CA SER A 181 -2.75 15.49 -15.09
C SER A 181 -3.27 16.21 -13.82
N ASN A 182 -2.35 16.75 -12.99
CA ASN A 182 -2.63 17.51 -11.78
C ASN A 182 -2.86 19.02 -11.98
N ASN A 183 -2.91 19.51 -13.23
CA ASN A 183 -3.14 20.92 -13.58
C ASN A 183 -2.15 21.93 -12.94
N THR A 184 -1.00 21.47 -12.43
CA THR A 184 -0.02 22.32 -11.75
C THR A 184 0.61 23.32 -12.71
N SER A 185 0.61 23.05 -14.02
CA SER A 185 1.15 23.92 -15.07
C SER A 185 0.15 24.92 -15.67
N ALA A 186 -1.09 25.01 -15.18
CA ALA A 186 -2.15 25.84 -15.78
C ALA A 186 -1.88 27.34 -15.62
N LEU A 187 -1.03 27.87 -16.49
CA LEU A 187 -0.67 29.28 -16.58
C LEU A 187 -0.98 29.77 -17.98
N PRO A 188 -1.54 30.97 -18.14
CA PRO A 188 -1.73 31.53 -19.47
C PRO A 188 -0.35 31.88 -20.07
N TRP A 189 -0.17 31.72 -21.37
CA TRP A 189 1.09 32.04 -22.05
C TRP A 189 1.53 33.48 -21.81
N ASN A 190 0.57 34.41 -21.73
CA ASN A 190 0.82 35.83 -21.46
C ASN A 190 1.36 36.13 -20.04
N SER A 191 1.47 35.13 -19.16
CA SER A 191 2.18 35.27 -17.89
C SER A 191 3.70 35.37 -18.05
N LEU A 192 4.24 34.89 -19.18
CA LEU A 192 5.64 35.11 -19.56
C LEU A 192 5.79 36.54 -20.07
N ILE A 193 6.55 37.37 -19.34
CA ILE A 193 6.93 38.71 -19.77
C ILE A 193 8.15 38.65 -20.70
N THR A 194 9.04 37.69 -20.47
CA THR A 194 10.26 37.49 -21.26
C THR A 194 10.63 36.02 -21.22
N TYR A 195 10.92 35.44 -22.38
CA TYR A 195 11.44 34.09 -22.50
C TYR A 195 12.56 34.04 -23.54
N LEU A 196 13.80 34.22 -23.09
CA LEU A 196 14.97 34.16 -23.94
C LEU A 196 15.47 32.72 -24.08
N THR A 197 15.45 32.25 -25.32
CA THR A 197 16.14 31.04 -25.76
C THR A 197 17.37 31.42 -26.57
N PHE A 198 18.39 30.56 -26.55
CA PHE A 198 19.62 30.78 -27.33
C PHE A 198 19.75 29.78 -28.49
N ASN A 199 18.60 29.34 -28.98
CA ASN A 199 18.47 28.39 -30.06
C ASN A 199 18.97 28.99 -31.39
N ASN A 200 19.58 28.13 -32.22
CA ASN A 200 20.08 28.49 -33.56
C ASN A 200 21.12 29.62 -33.57
N GLY A 201 21.85 29.80 -32.47
CA GLY A 201 22.95 30.76 -32.39
C GLY A 201 22.51 32.23 -32.26
N ILE A 202 21.25 32.47 -31.89
CA ILE A 202 20.70 33.81 -31.66
C ILE A 202 19.94 33.85 -30.33
N ALA A 203 19.97 35.00 -29.65
CA ALA A 203 19.11 35.26 -28.50
C ALA A 203 17.71 35.67 -29.02
N THR A 204 16.70 34.86 -28.74
CA THR A 204 15.31 35.10 -29.20
C THR A 204 14.37 35.12 -28.01
N ASP A 205 13.65 36.23 -27.85
CA ASP A 205 12.53 36.31 -26.90
C ASP A 205 11.26 35.72 -27.54
N LEU A 206 10.80 34.60 -27.02
CA LEU A 206 9.60 33.90 -27.52
C LEU A 206 8.30 34.41 -26.89
N SER A 207 8.37 35.24 -25.85
CA SER A 207 7.17 35.79 -25.19
C SER A 207 6.47 36.90 -26.01
N VAL A 208 7.22 37.55 -26.89
CA VAL A 208 6.77 38.66 -27.75
C VAL A 208 7.12 38.37 -29.22
N SER A 209 6.41 38.98 -30.16
CA SER A 209 6.56 38.71 -31.59
C SER A 209 7.93 39.12 -32.18
N ALA A 210 8.68 39.98 -31.49
CA ALA A 210 10.10 40.24 -31.71
C ALA A 210 10.66 41.11 -30.58
N ALA A 211 11.49 40.57 -29.69
CA ALA A 211 12.36 41.44 -28.90
C ALA A 211 13.46 42.01 -29.80
N THR A 212 13.63 43.33 -29.79
CA THR A 212 14.79 43.97 -30.40
C THR A 212 15.99 43.81 -29.49
N LEU A 213 16.73 42.71 -29.69
CA LEU A 213 18.11 42.60 -29.23
C LEU A 213 18.89 43.84 -29.66
N ASP A 214 19.60 44.48 -28.72
CA ASP A 214 20.57 45.51 -29.07
C ASP A 214 21.80 44.83 -29.65
N ALA A 215 21.74 44.52 -30.94
CA ALA A 215 22.79 43.82 -31.66
C ALA A 215 24.12 44.63 -31.73
N GLN A 216 24.09 45.94 -31.46
CA GLN A 216 25.31 46.75 -31.45
C GLN A 216 26.11 46.59 -30.17
N HIS A 217 25.44 46.38 -29.04
CA HIS A 217 26.07 46.32 -27.71
C HIS A 217 26.06 44.92 -27.09
N SER A 218 25.40 43.95 -27.73
CA SER A 218 25.42 42.55 -27.33
C SER A 218 26.63 41.83 -27.93
N SER A 219 27.40 41.14 -27.09
CA SER A 219 28.46 40.21 -27.53
C SER A 219 28.42 38.94 -26.69
N PHE A 220 28.45 37.79 -27.34
CA PHE A 220 28.43 36.48 -26.69
C PHE A 220 28.88 35.42 -27.69
N THR A 221 29.22 34.24 -27.18
CA THR A 221 29.42 33.05 -28.01
C THR A 221 28.27 32.06 -27.77
N THR A 222 27.94 31.25 -28.76
CA THR A 222 26.86 30.27 -28.66
C THR A 222 27.45 28.87 -28.63
N ASN A 223 26.95 28.05 -27.73
CA ASN A 223 27.34 26.65 -27.57
C ASN A 223 26.17 25.74 -27.91
N ASN A 224 26.48 24.47 -28.17
CA ASN A 224 25.45 23.43 -28.19
C ASN A 224 24.74 23.37 -26.82
N GLN A 225 23.51 22.85 -26.85
CA GLN A 225 22.75 22.59 -25.62
C GLN A 225 23.58 21.74 -24.67
N SER A 226 23.76 22.22 -23.43
CA SER A 226 24.38 21.44 -22.35
C SER A 226 23.69 21.62 -21.00
N ALA A 227 22.74 22.56 -20.86
CA ALA A 227 21.81 22.52 -19.74
C ALA A 227 20.81 21.37 -19.95
N PRO A 228 20.38 20.66 -18.90
CA PRO A 228 19.57 19.45 -19.02
C PRO A 228 18.11 19.76 -19.39
N LEU A 229 17.84 19.95 -20.68
CA LEU A 229 16.56 20.38 -21.26
C LEU A 229 16.12 19.49 -22.45
N PRO A 230 15.92 18.17 -22.28
CA PRO A 230 15.97 17.37 -21.06
C PRO A 230 17.35 16.73 -20.84
N TYR A 231 17.47 15.82 -19.87
CA TYR A 231 18.63 14.92 -19.80
C TYR A 231 18.60 13.95 -20.98
N VAL A 232 19.71 13.81 -21.71
CA VAL A 232 19.80 12.89 -22.87
C VAL A 232 20.95 11.91 -22.68
N SER A 233 20.70 10.61 -22.84
CA SER A 233 21.79 9.62 -22.81
C SER A 233 22.60 9.63 -24.11
N VAL A 234 23.93 9.57 -24.01
CA VAL A 234 24.87 9.65 -25.16
C VAL A 234 25.70 8.40 -25.38
N GLN A 235 25.68 7.45 -24.45
CA GLN A 235 26.31 6.14 -24.58
C GLN A 235 25.67 5.15 -23.60
N ASN A 236 25.91 3.85 -23.81
CA ASN A 236 25.49 2.81 -22.90
C ASN A 236 26.26 2.90 -21.57
N GLY A 237 25.65 2.50 -20.46
CA GLY A 237 26.35 2.43 -19.18
C GLY A 237 25.43 2.42 -17.96
N ASN A 238 26.00 2.74 -16.80
CA ASN A 238 25.27 2.80 -15.54
C ASN A 238 24.62 4.17 -15.34
N TRP A 239 23.38 4.21 -14.85
CA TRP A 239 22.57 5.42 -14.67
C TRP A 239 23.30 6.57 -13.96
N ASN A 240 24.09 6.24 -12.93
CA ASN A 240 24.79 7.21 -12.09
C ASN A 240 26.14 7.67 -12.63
N ALA A 241 26.60 7.09 -13.73
CA ALA A 241 27.85 7.52 -14.34
C ALA A 241 27.63 8.87 -15.03
N SER A 242 28.44 9.88 -14.69
CA SER A 242 28.25 11.23 -15.25
C SER A 242 28.43 11.26 -16.77
N ASP A 243 29.30 10.41 -17.31
CA ASP A 243 29.68 10.37 -18.72
C ASP A 243 28.61 9.77 -19.66
N ILE A 244 27.54 9.14 -19.14
CA ILE A 244 26.46 8.63 -19.99
C ILE A 244 25.45 9.71 -20.39
N TRP A 245 25.50 10.90 -19.79
CA TRP A 245 24.60 12.02 -20.06
C TRP A 245 25.27 13.09 -20.94
N ASP A 246 24.51 13.76 -21.80
CA ASP A 246 24.97 14.70 -22.84
C ASP A 246 25.85 15.87 -22.37
N ALA A 247 25.69 16.28 -21.12
CA ALA A 247 26.49 17.32 -20.49
C ALA A 247 27.59 16.76 -19.54
N GLN A 248 27.79 15.45 -19.53
CA GLN A 248 28.84 14.73 -18.81
C GLN A 248 29.03 15.21 -17.36
N SER A 249 30.25 15.61 -16.98
CA SER A 249 30.59 16.11 -15.65
C SER A 249 30.00 17.48 -15.31
N THR A 250 29.35 18.16 -16.26
CA THR A 250 28.75 19.49 -16.06
C THR A 250 27.31 19.41 -15.59
N ILE A 251 26.77 18.21 -15.38
CA ILE A 251 25.46 17.97 -14.78
C ILE A 251 25.58 16.89 -13.71
N HIS A 252 24.65 16.92 -12.77
CA HIS A 252 24.43 15.78 -11.89
C HIS A 252 23.51 14.78 -12.57
N ALA A 253 23.73 13.48 -12.36
CA ALA A 253 22.86 12.43 -12.87
C ALA A 253 21.38 12.68 -12.48
N PRO A 254 20.41 12.37 -13.35
CA PRO A 254 18.99 12.54 -13.04
C PRO A 254 18.56 11.62 -11.88
N GLY A 255 17.72 12.11 -10.97
CA GLY A 255 17.28 11.36 -9.79
C GLY A 255 18.30 11.34 -8.63
N SER A 256 19.44 12.02 -8.76
CA SER A 256 20.51 12.01 -7.76
C SER A 256 20.29 13.00 -6.60
N PHE A 257 21.02 12.79 -5.52
CA PHE A 257 21.02 13.69 -4.36
C PHE A 257 21.75 15.01 -4.63
N ARG A 258 21.32 16.06 -3.92
CA ARG A 258 22.01 17.34 -3.73
C ARG A 258 22.29 17.51 -2.25
N ILE A 259 23.44 18.09 -1.92
CA ILE A 259 23.72 18.55 -0.57
C ILE A 259 23.36 20.03 -0.52
N MET A 260 22.19 20.36 0.01
CA MET A 260 21.70 21.74 0.14
C MET A 260 21.74 22.11 1.62
N ASN A 261 22.57 23.10 1.99
CA ASN A 261 22.67 23.60 3.36
C ASN A 261 22.96 22.53 4.43
N GLY A 262 23.70 21.47 4.06
CA GLY A 262 24.04 20.36 4.94
C GLY A 262 23.04 19.19 4.91
N GLU A 263 21.90 19.34 4.24
CA GLU A 263 20.89 18.31 4.09
C GLU A 263 20.99 17.63 2.72
N GLN A 264 20.76 16.31 2.70
CA GLN A 264 20.66 15.55 1.45
C GLN A 264 19.22 15.62 0.94
N VAL A 265 19.04 16.23 -0.24
CA VAL A 265 17.74 16.35 -0.91
C VAL A 265 17.81 15.65 -2.25
N ARG A 266 16.87 14.75 -2.51
CA ARG A 266 16.78 14.05 -3.79
C ARG A 266 16.08 14.93 -4.83
N VAL A 267 16.67 15.08 -6.01
CA VAL A 267 16.06 15.82 -7.13
C VAL A 267 15.32 14.81 -8.00
N THR A 268 14.01 14.69 -7.82
CA THR A 268 13.19 13.66 -8.49
C THR A 268 12.34 14.21 -9.64
N TRP A 269 12.37 15.51 -9.88
CA TRP A 269 11.59 16.17 -10.93
C TRP A 269 12.31 16.22 -12.29
N ASN A 270 13.18 15.25 -12.56
CA ASN A 270 13.94 15.23 -13.81
C ASN A 270 13.15 14.66 -14.99
N ILE A 271 13.44 15.17 -16.19
CA ILE A 271 12.93 14.67 -17.46
C ILE A 271 14.09 14.02 -18.20
N VAL A 272 13.92 12.77 -18.63
CA VAL A 272 14.97 11.98 -19.29
C VAL A 272 14.51 11.48 -20.67
N ASN A 273 15.34 11.68 -21.68
CA ASN A 273 15.25 11.00 -22.97
C ASN A 273 16.39 9.99 -23.09
N SER A 274 16.06 8.70 -23.09
CA SER A 274 17.06 7.64 -23.23
C SER A 274 17.11 7.13 -24.67
N TYR A 275 18.31 7.08 -25.25
CA TYR A 275 18.61 6.55 -26.59
C TYR A 275 19.58 5.36 -26.57
N HIS A 276 20.10 5.00 -25.40
CA HIS A 276 21.19 4.05 -25.20
C HIS A 276 20.85 3.05 -24.12
N ASP A 277 21.51 1.90 -24.12
CA ASP A 277 21.22 0.86 -23.14
C ASP A 277 21.76 1.24 -21.76
N ILE A 278 20.87 1.45 -20.80
CA ILE A 278 21.23 1.94 -19.46
C ILE A 278 20.88 0.90 -18.39
N ILE A 279 21.79 0.74 -17.41
CA ILE A 279 21.59 -0.07 -16.22
C ILE A 279 21.28 0.85 -15.03
N VAL A 280 20.16 0.61 -14.36
CA VAL A 280 19.76 1.25 -13.10
C VAL A 280 19.91 0.22 -11.99
N SER A 281 20.72 0.53 -10.98
CA SER A 281 21.04 -0.39 -9.88
C SER A 281 20.64 0.14 -8.50
N GLU A 282 19.94 1.27 -8.47
CA GLU A 282 19.37 1.88 -7.27
C GLU A 282 17.98 2.44 -7.58
N GLU A 283 17.15 2.55 -6.56
CA GLU A 283 15.84 3.19 -6.66
C GLU A 283 15.95 4.54 -7.35
N THR A 284 15.13 4.81 -8.36
CA THR A 284 15.19 6.02 -9.20
C THR A 284 13.80 6.62 -9.35
N GLU A 285 13.66 7.93 -9.10
CA GLU A 285 12.40 8.66 -9.30
C GLU A 285 12.60 9.82 -10.27
N LEU A 286 11.68 9.95 -11.24
CA LEU A 286 11.69 10.96 -12.29
C LEU A 286 10.33 11.62 -12.47
N LEU A 287 10.32 12.85 -12.99
CA LEU A 287 9.11 13.48 -13.50
C LEU A 287 8.66 12.82 -14.79
N ALA A 288 9.60 12.60 -15.71
CA ALA A 288 9.29 11.91 -16.96
C ALA A 288 10.45 11.12 -17.53
N LEU A 289 10.09 10.05 -18.24
CA LEU A 289 11.00 9.21 -18.99
C LEU A 289 10.44 8.99 -20.40
N GLN A 290 11.20 9.37 -21.42
CA GLN A 290 10.98 8.96 -22.79
C GLN A 290 12.04 7.93 -23.17
N LEU A 291 11.69 6.66 -23.04
CA LEU A 291 12.52 5.56 -23.50
C LEU A 291 12.31 5.39 -25.01
N LYS A 292 13.36 5.63 -25.80
CA LYS A 292 13.33 5.46 -27.26
C LYS A 292 13.57 3.98 -27.59
N ALA A 293 14.07 3.66 -28.78
CA ALA A 293 14.24 2.28 -29.23
C ALA A 293 15.51 1.62 -28.64
N ASN A 294 15.61 1.55 -27.32
CA ASN A 294 16.72 0.99 -26.55
C ASN A 294 16.21 0.29 -25.28
N THR A 295 17.11 -0.29 -24.49
CA THR A 295 16.76 -0.98 -23.25
C THR A 295 17.17 -0.16 -22.02
N ILE A 296 16.28 -0.02 -21.05
CA ILE A 296 16.67 0.31 -19.68
C ILE A 296 16.45 -0.92 -18.83
N LYS A 297 17.49 -1.32 -18.10
CA LYS A 297 17.47 -2.48 -17.21
C LYS A 297 17.50 -2.03 -15.77
N ILE A 298 16.50 -2.42 -14.99
CA ILE A 298 16.42 -2.17 -13.55
C ILE A 298 16.85 -3.46 -12.85
N GLN A 299 17.97 -3.39 -12.12
CA GLN A 299 18.56 -4.53 -11.42
C GLN A 299 18.53 -4.32 -9.90
N ASN A 300 18.88 -5.38 -9.15
CA ASN A 300 18.98 -5.39 -7.69
C ASN A 300 17.66 -5.11 -6.97
N ASP A 301 16.53 -5.56 -7.53
CA ASP A 301 15.21 -5.42 -6.93
C ASP A 301 14.90 -3.97 -6.54
N GLN A 302 14.96 -3.07 -7.52
CA GLN A 302 14.81 -1.63 -7.31
C GLN A 302 13.52 -1.10 -7.94
N ALA A 303 13.04 0.03 -7.43
CA ALA A 303 11.94 0.75 -8.04
C ALA A 303 12.42 1.79 -9.07
N LEU A 304 11.73 1.86 -10.20
CA LEU A 304 11.69 3.04 -11.05
C LEU A 304 10.33 3.71 -10.90
N THR A 305 10.32 4.92 -10.33
CA THR A 305 9.11 5.71 -10.10
C THR A 305 9.00 6.86 -11.10
N ILE A 306 7.88 6.93 -11.82
CA ILE A 306 7.54 8.03 -12.72
C ILE A 306 6.36 8.79 -12.14
N THR A 307 6.53 10.10 -11.94
CA THR A 307 5.51 10.94 -11.29
C THR A 307 4.64 11.72 -12.27
N GLY A 308 5.13 11.99 -13.49
CA GLY A 308 4.44 12.80 -14.50
C GLY A 308 4.14 12.06 -15.80
N PHE A 309 5.16 11.64 -16.57
CA PHE A 309 4.94 11.12 -17.92
C PHE A 309 5.92 10.02 -18.34
N LEU A 310 5.40 8.92 -18.87
CA LEU A 310 6.18 7.83 -19.44
C LEU A 310 5.85 7.68 -20.93
N GLN A 311 6.85 7.76 -21.80
CA GLN A 311 6.77 7.26 -23.18
C GLN A 311 7.70 6.06 -23.31
N LEU A 312 7.16 4.93 -23.76
CA LEU A 312 7.86 3.66 -23.81
C LEU A 312 7.90 3.15 -25.25
N ASN A 313 8.98 3.41 -25.97
CA ASN A 313 9.18 2.91 -27.34
C ASN A 313 10.20 1.76 -27.44
N GLY A 314 10.92 1.51 -26.35
CA GLY A 314 11.91 0.44 -26.21
C GLY A 314 11.51 -0.59 -25.16
N THR A 315 12.50 -1.20 -24.52
CA THR A 315 12.27 -2.22 -23.48
C THR A 315 12.67 -1.69 -22.11
N LEU A 316 11.76 -1.71 -21.15
CA LEU A 316 12.09 -1.56 -19.74
C LEU A 316 12.14 -2.95 -19.09
N ASP A 317 13.35 -3.46 -18.87
CA ASP A 317 13.64 -4.78 -18.31
C ASP A 317 13.68 -4.66 -16.77
N LEU A 318 12.68 -5.22 -16.09
CA LEU A 318 12.55 -5.23 -14.63
C LEU A 318 13.00 -6.59 -14.09
N GLU A 319 14.29 -6.71 -13.78
CA GLU A 319 14.87 -7.98 -13.31
C GLU A 319 14.38 -8.34 -11.91
N ASN A 320 14.12 -9.63 -11.69
CA ASN A 320 13.81 -10.23 -10.40
C ASN A 320 12.58 -9.59 -9.72
N GLU A 321 12.74 -8.83 -8.64
CA GLU A 321 11.65 -8.17 -7.93
C GLU A 321 11.59 -6.65 -8.19
N SER A 322 12.29 -6.18 -9.23
CA SER A 322 12.26 -4.76 -9.65
C SER A 322 10.88 -4.36 -10.15
N GLN A 323 10.50 -3.11 -9.95
CA GLN A 323 9.13 -2.63 -10.18
C GLN A 323 9.10 -1.28 -10.87
N LEU A 324 8.11 -1.10 -11.74
CA LEU A 324 7.76 0.21 -12.31
C LEU A 324 6.59 0.76 -11.51
N ILE A 325 6.71 1.99 -11.00
CA ILE A 325 5.65 2.68 -10.28
C ILE A 325 5.30 3.95 -11.03
N GLN A 326 4.02 4.13 -11.33
CA GLN A 326 3.49 5.39 -11.84
C GLN A 326 2.49 5.91 -10.82
N THR A 327 2.75 7.11 -10.29
CA THR A 327 1.92 7.71 -9.23
C THR A 327 0.55 8.15 -9.77
N ALA A 328 -0.36 8.59 -8.89
CA ALA A 328 -1.71 9.05 -9.27
C ALA A 328 -1.73 10.15 -10.35
N GLY A 329 -0.66 10.95 -10.47
CA GLY A 329 -0.52 11.97 -11.51
C GLY A 329 0.26 11.53 -12.76
N SER A 330 0.73 10.29 -12.83
CA SER A 330 1.55 9.85 -13.95
C SER A 330 0.72 9.29 -15.11
N GLU A 331 1.02 9.80 -16.30
CA GLU A 331 0.44 9.36 -17.57
C GLU A 331 1.41 8.45 -18.32
N LEU A 332 0.85 7.50 -19.07
CA LEU A 332 1.58 6.70 -20.06
C LEU A 332 1.15 7.21 -21.44
N ASP A 333 2.10 7.40 -22.35
CA ASP A 333 1.80 7.78 -23.73
C ASP A 333 1.09 6.61 -24.45
N PRO A 334 -0.16 6.76 -24.90
CA PRO A 334 -0.87 5.71 -25.60
C PRO A 334 -0.23 5.33 -26.95
N SER A 335 0.61 6.20 -27.52
CA SER A 335 1.38 5.91 -28.75
C SER A 335 2.66 5.12 -28.51
N SER A 336 2.95 4.75 -27.26
CA SER A 336 4.08 3.90 -26.88
C SER A 336 4.09 2.58 -27.67
N THR A 337 5.20 2.29 -28.34
CA THR A 337 5.37 1.07 -29.16
C THR A 337 6.18 -0.03 -28.47
N GLY A 338 6.75 0.29 -27.32
CA GLY A 338 7.64 -0.57 -26.54
C GLY A 338 6.90 -1.49 -25.58
N LYS A 339 7.66 -2.02 -24.62
CA LYS A 339 7.18 -3.01 -23.66
C LYS A 339 7.98 -2.94 -22.36
N ILE A 340 7.41 -3.45 -21.29
CA ILE A 340 8.19 -3.88 -20.12
C ILE A 340 8.44 -5.38 -20.20
N GLU A 341 9.47 -5.86 -19.52
CA GLU A 341 9.70 -7.27 -19.17
C GLU A 341 9.66 -7.35 -17.65
N ARG A 342 8.73 -8.14 -17.09
CA ARG A 342 8.53 -8.26 -15.64
C ARG A 342 8.43 -9.73 -15.26
N ASP A 343 9.44 -10.21 -14.52
CA ASP A 343 9.50 -11.59 -14.08
C ASP A 343 8.50 -11.90 -12.95
N GLN A 344 7.93 -13.09 -12.95
CA GLN A 344 7.14 -13.59 -11.83
C GLN A 344 7.13 -15.12 -11.82
N GLN A 345 7.16 -15.69 -10.62
CA GLN A 345 7.23 -17.13 -10.41
C GLN A 345 5.89 -17.68 -9.92
N GLY A 346 5.61 -18.93 -10.27
CA GLY A 346 4.51 -19.69 -9.68
C GLY A 346 4.81 -21.17 -9.65
N THR A 347 3.96 -21.95 -8.99
CA THR A 347 4.21 -23.37 -8.80
C THR A 347 4.41 -24.08 -10.14
N GLY A 348 5.48 -24.88 -10.21
CA GLY A 348 5.75 -25.78 -11.34
C GLY A 348 4.85 -27.01 -11.38
N ASN A 349 4.07 -27.29 -10.33
CA ASN A 349 3.29 -28.52 -10.24
C ASN A 349 2.13 -28.57 -11.25
N LYS A 350 2.03 -29.65 -12.05
CA LYS A 350 0.99 -29.85 -13.07
C LYS A 350 -0.42 -30.01 -12.52
N TYR A 351 -0.56 -30.32 -11.23
CA TYR A 351 -1.84 -30.55 -10.58
C TYR A 351 -2.37 -29.31 -9.86
N ASN A 352 -1.51 -28.33 -9.60
CA ASN A 352 -1.86 -27.21 -8.75
C ASN A 352 -2.10 -25.95 -9.56
N TYR A 353 -3.08 -25.15 -9.15
CA TYR A 353 -3.34 -23.85 -9.74
C TYR A 353 -2.45 -22.75 -9.16
N ASN A 354 -2.04 -21.87 -10.06
CA ASN A 354 -1.69 -20.49 -9.81
C ASN A 354 -2.86 -19.61 -10.29
N TYR A 355 -3.18 -18.55 -9.55
CA TYR A 355 -4.11 -17.52 -10.01
C TYR A 355 -3.34 -16.28 -10.42
N TRP A 356 -3.50 -15.90 -11.68
CA TRP A 356 -2.71 -14.87 -12.34
C TRP A 356 -3.60 -13.74 -12.82
N SER A 357 -3.05 -12.53 -12.83
CA SER A 357 -3.49 -11.39 -13.63
C SER A 357 -2.34 -10.97 -14.53
N SER A 358 -2.50 -9.88 -15.28
CA SER A 358 -1.44 -9.34 -16.12
C SER A 358 -1.08 -7.91 -15.71
N PRO A 359 0.21 -7.62 -15.43
CA PRO A 359 0.70 -6.25 -15.21
C PRO A 359 0.79 -5.42 -16.50
N VAL A 360 0.56 -6.07 -17.65
CA VAL A 360 0.69 -5.51 -18.99
C VAL A 360 -0.55 -5.79 -19.84
N SER A 361 -0.74 -4.98 -20.87
CA SER A 361 -1.70 -5.18 -21.95
C SER A 361 -0.98 -5.38 -23.29
N TYR A 362 -1.76 -5.63 -24.34
CA TYR A 362 -1.26 -5.67 -25.71
C TYR A 362 -0.38 -4.46 -26.09
N THR A 363 0.63 -4.69 -26.91
CA THR A 363 1.45 -3.64 -27.52
C THR A 363 0.88 -3.22 -28.88
N GLY A 364 1.18 -2.00 -29.31
CA GLY A 364 0.88 -1.54 -30.69
C GLY A 364 -0.60 -1.31 -31.02
N VAL A 365 -1.48 -1.27 -30.01
CA VAL A 365 -2.93 -1.08 -30.18
C VAL A 365 -3.41 0.36 -29.92
N ASN A 366 -2.50 1.30 -29.63
CA ASN A 366 -2.79 2.70 -29.28
C ASN A 366 -3.83 2.86 -28.13
N GLU A 367 -3.87 1.90 -27.23
CA GLU A 367 -4.82 1.83 -26.12
C GLU A 367 -4.08 1.39 -24.86
N ILE A 368 -4.20 2.18 -23.80
CA ILE A 368 -3.69 1.85 -22.46
C ILE A 368 -4.73 0.97 -21.78
N ASN A 369 -4.30 -0.07 -21.07
CA ASN A 369 -5.19 -1.04 -20.41
C ASN A 369 -6.10 -1.80 -21.39
N GLY A 370 -5.69 -1.96 -22.65
CA GLY A 370 -6.47 -2.61 -23.73
C GLY A 370 -6.74 -4.12 -23.55
N GLY A 371 -6.38 -4.69 -22.39
CA GLY A 371 -6.55 -6.10 -22.09
C GLY A 371 -5.43 -6.96 -22.66
N PHE A 372 -5.61 -8.27 -22.54
CA PHE A 372 -4.58 -9.25 -22.88
C PHE A 372 -5.17 -10.63 -23.20
N ASP A 373 -4.36 -11.47 -23.82
CA ASP A 373 -4.50 -12.92 -23.77
C ASP A 373 -3.13 -13.50 -23.41
N LEU A 374 -3.11 -14.70 -22.83
CA LEU A 374 -1.89 -15.28 -22.27
C LEU A 374 -0.81 -15.48 -23.32
N SER A 375 -1.18 -15.88 -24.54
CA SER A 375 -0.21 -16.12 -25.61
C SER A 375 0.49 -14.85 -26.10
N ALA A 376 -0.11 -13.68 -25.85
CA ALA A 376 0.45 -12.39 -26.22
C ALA A 376 1.35 -11.79 -25.12
N VAL A 377 1.05 -12.03 -23.84
CA VAL A 377 1.71 -11.31 -22.73
C VAL A 377 2.55 -12.17 -21.80
N MET A 378 2.34 -13.49 -21.75
CA MET A 378 3.04 -14.36 -20.82
C MET A 378 4.08 -15.20 -21.57
N MET A 379 5.33 -15.08 -21.16
CA MET A 379 6.47 -15.70 -21.84
C MET A 379 7.13 -16.74 -20.93
N ASP A 380 7.81 -17.72 -21.53
CA ASP A 380 8.72 -18.61 -20.83
C ASP A 380 9.91 -17.81 -20.34
N GLY A 381 9.96 -17.58 -19.03
CA GLY A 381 11.03 -16.87 -18.35
C GLY A 381 12.07 -17.80 -17.74
N THR A 382 12.14 -19.09 -18.13
CA THR A 382 13.14 -20.02 -17.58
C THR A 382 14.57 -19.46 -17.70
N ASP A 383 14.84 -18.72 -18.79
CA ASP A 383 15.97 -17.81 -18.91
C ASP A 383 15.44 -16.36 -18.95
N PRO A 384 15.42 -15.63 -17.82
CA PRO A 384 14.88 -14.28 -17.75
C PRO A 384 15.61 -13.29 -18.67
N ALA A 385 16.88 -13.55 -19.00
CA ALA A 385 17.66 -12.70 -19.89
C ALA A 385 17.29 -12.90 -21.38
N ALA A 386 16.55 -13.95 -21.71
CA ALA A 386 16.09 -14.23 -23.07
C ALA A 386 14.72 -14.93 -23.08
N PRO A 387 13.64 -14.23 -22.70
CA PRO A 387 12.30 -14.82 -22.64
C PRO A 387 11.82 -15.31 -24.01
N LYS A 388 11.11 -16.44 -24.03
CA LYS A 388 10.62 -17.08 -25.27
C LYS A 388 9.09 -17.20 -25.25
N PRO A 389 8.41 -17.18 -26.41
CA PRO A 389 6.98 -17.47 -26.45
C PRO A 389 6.68 -18.85 -25.83
N LEU A 390 5.67 -18.91 -24.96
CA LEU A 390 5.20 -20.17 -24.39
C LEU A 390 4.61 -21.09 -25.46
N ASN A 391 4.78 -22.39 -25.27
CA ASN A 391 4.00 -23.40 -25.97
C ASN A 391 2.68 -23.64 -25.23
N PHE A 392 1.64 -24.03 -25.96
CA PHE A 392 0.32 -24.33 -25.39
C PHE A 392 -0.21 -25.64 -25.94
N THR A 393 -0.81 -26.45 -25.06
CA THR A 393 -1.43 -27.73 -25.46
C THR A 393 -2.77 -27.53 -26.17
N ASN A 394 -3.33 -28.61 -26.74
CA ASN A 394 -4.75 -28.59 -27.09
C ASN A 394 -5.60 -28.47 -25.81
N PRO A 395 -6.81 -27.87 -25.88
CA PRO A 395 -7.71 -27.75 -24.72
C PRO A 395 -8.16 -29.06 -24.06
N THR A 396 -7.90 -30.21 -24.69
CA THR A 396 -8.21 -31.54 -24.14
C THR A 396 -7.08 -32.11 -23.26
N ASP A 397 -5.87 -31.62 -23.44
CA ASP A 397 -4.66 -32.16 -22.83
C ASP A 397 -4.46 -31.56 -21.44
N SER A 398 -4.33 -32.41 -20.42
CA SER A 398 -4.28 -31.98 -19.01
C SER A 398 -2.90 -31.49 -18.56
N ASP A 399 -1.83 -31.89 -19.24
CA ASP A 399 -0.48 -31.70 -18.71
C ASP A 399 0.35 -30.77 -19.59
N GLY A 400 0.99 -29.80 -18.94
CA GLY A 400 2.09 -29.04 -19.52
C GLY A 400 3.40 -29.84 -19.58
N ALA A 401 4.46 -29.16 -20.02
CA ALA A 401 5.82 -29.67 -19.98
C ALA A 401 6.80 -28.55 -19.60
N PRO A 402 7.84 -28.83 -18.78
CA PRO A 402 8.87 -27.84 -18.48
C PRO A 402 9.67 -27.47 -19.74
N ALA A 403 10.34 -26.31 -19.70
CA ALA A 403 11.27 -25.92 -20.75
C ALA A 403 12.44 -26.90 -20.85
N THR A 404 13.03 -26.98 -22.04
CA THR A 404 14.31 -27.65 -22.30
C THR A 404 15.26 -26.67 -22.99
N GLU A 405 16.52 -27.04 -23.19
CA GLU A 405 17.49 -26.20 -23.91
C GLU A 405 17.00 -25.74 -25.31
N SER A 406 16.15 -26.55 -25.96
CA SER A 406 15.69 -26.32 -27.34
C SER A 406 14.21 -25.97 -27.47
N GLN A 407 13.42 -26.06 -26.39
CA GLN A 407 11.98 -25.86 -26.43
C GLN A 407 11.53 -25.05 -25.22
N ALA A 408 10.71 -24.02 -25.47
CA ALA A 408 10.07 -23.25 -24.41
C ALA A 408 9.09 -24.12 -23.60
N ALA A 409 8.84 -23.73 -22.36
CA ALA A 409 7.86 -24.36 -21.49
C ALA A 409 6.47 -24.43 -22.15
N THR A 410 5.74 -25.50 -21.86
CA THR A 410 4.39 -25.75 -22.37
C THR A 410 3.37 -25.64 -21.25
N VAL A 411 2.40 -24.74 -21.40
CA VAL A 411 1.27 -24.59 -20.48
C VAL A 411 0.05 -25.35 -21.02
N SER A 412 -0.68 -26.02 -20.13
CA SER A 412 -1.93 -26.67 -20.53
C SER A 412 -3.06 -25.67 -20.71
N SER A 413 -3.56 -25.53 -21.95
CA SER A 413 -4.69 -24.66 -22.28
C SER A 413 -5.97 -25.06 -21.57
N LYS A 414 -6.11 -26.34 -21.20
CA LYS A 414 -7.30 -26.90 -20.56
C LYS A 414 -7.63 -26.20 -19.25
N TRP A 415 -6.64 -25.75 -18.50
CA TRP A 415 -6.82 -25.24 -17.15
C TRP A 415 -6.94 -23.72 -17.07
N ILE A 416 -7.04 -23.06 -18.22
CA ILE A 416 -7.07 -21.60 -18.30
C ILE A 416 -8.52 -21.12 -18.32
N HIS A 417 -8.98 -20.69 -17.15
CA HIS A 417 -10.34 -20.22 -16.92
C HIS A 417 -10.34 -18.90 -16.17
N LYS A 418 -11.39 -18.12 -16.35
CA LYS A 418 -11.68 -16.94 -15.53
C LYS A 418 -12.98 -17.12 -14.76
N TYR A 419 -13.20 -16.26 -13.78
CA TYR A 419 -14.47 -16.13 -13.06
C TYR A 419 -14.87 -14.66 -13.05
N ALA A 420 -15.54 -14.20 -14.11
CA ALA A 420 -15.80 -12.78 -14.30
C ALA A 420 -17.26 -12.42 -14.01
N ASN A 421 -17.52 -11.89 -12.81
CA ASN A 421 -18.82 -11.37 -12.39
C ASN A 421 -19.95 -12.39 -12.52
N LEU A 422 -19.89 -13.49 -11.76
CA LEU A 422 -20.89 -14.58 -11.82
C LEU A 422 -21.42 -14.94 -10.44
N PRO A 423 -22.63 -15.54 -10.35
CA PRO A 423 -23.27 -15.83 -9.07
C PRO A 423 -22.37 -16.59 -8.09
N SER A 424 -22.28 -16.07 -6.87
CA SER A 424 -21.35 -16.53 -5.84
C SER A 424 -21.47 -18.03 -5.53
N GLY A 425 -20.35 -18.66 -5.18
CA GLY A 425 -20.31 -20.05 -4.67
C GLY A 425 -20.70 -21.13 -5.69
N THR A 426 -20.73 -20.81 -6.98
CA THR A 426 -21.16 -21.74 -8.02
C THR A 426 -19.99 -22.17 -8.91
N TYR A 427 -19.44 -23.37 -8.66
CA TYR A 427 -18.28 -23.89 -9.41
C TYR A 427 -18.55 -24.05 -10.92
N ALA A 428 -19.77 -24.40 -11.33
CA ALA A 428 -20.10 -24.57 -12.75
C ALA A 428 -19.99 -23.28 -13.59
N ASN A 429 -19.80 -22.13 -12.95
CA ASN A 429 -19.71 -20.83 -13.60
C ASN A 429 -18.32 -20.51 -14.15
N TRP A 430 -17.26 -21.28 -13.85
CA TRP A 430 -15.93 -21.03 -14.42
C TRP A 430 -15.99 -20.96 -15.95
N GLN A 431 -15.41 -19.89 -16.51
CA GLN A 431 -15.45 -19.60 -17.94
C GLN A 431 -14.14 -20.00 -18.59
N PHE A 432 -14.17 -20.96 -19.51
CA PHE A 432 -12.99 -21.33 -20.29
C PHE A 432 -12.54 -20.15 -21.15
N VAL A 433 -11.25 -19.82 -21.10
CA VAL A 433 -10.63 -18.79 -21.96
C VAL A 433 -9.52 -19.38 -22.83
N GLY A 434 -8.82 -20.41 -22.37
CA GLY A 434 -7.65 -20.94 -23.08
C GLY A 434 -6.55 -19.90 -23.22
N ASN A 435 -5.61 -20.13 -24.14
CA ASN A 435 -4.44 -19.26 -24.31
C ASN A 435 -4.70 -18.00 -25.15
N THR A 436 -5.75 -17.98 -25.98
CA THR A 436 -6.09 -16.87 -26.89
C THR A 436 -7.38 -16.13 -26.52
N GLY A 437 -8.06 -16.56 -25.47
CA GLY A 437 -9.24 -15.88 -24.95
C GLY A 437 -8.88 -14.53 -24.36
N LYS A 438 -9.63 -13.49 -24.75
CA LYS A 438 -9.38 -12.12 -24.31
C LYS A 438 -9.85 -11.89 -22.87
N LEU A 439 -8.98 -11.28 -22.08
CA LEU A 439 -9.19 -10.83 -20.71
C LEU A 439 -9.08 -9.30 -20.68
N LYS A 440 -9.89 -8.67 -19.83
CA LYS A 440 -9.73 -7.23 -19.55
C LYS A 440 -8.57 -7.01 -18.58
N ALA A 441 -7.93 -5.84 -18.63
CA ALA A 441 -7.00 -5.46 -17.57
C ALA A 441 -7.71 -5.54 -16.20
N GLY A 442 -7.05 -6.10 -15.19
CA GLY A 442 -7.63 -6.37 -13.87
C GLY A 442 -8.39 -7.69 -13.72
N GLU A 443 -8.79 -8.37 -14.81
CA GLU A 443 -9.32 -9.73 -14.72
C GLU A 443 -8.19 -10.73 -14.44
N ALA A 444 -8.47 -11.73 -13.62
CA ALA A 444 -7.54 -12.82 -13.36
C ALA A 444 -8.04 -14.16 -13.93
N TYR A 445 -7.13 -15.12 -13.99
CA TYR A 445 -7.32 -16.45 -14.56
C TYR A 445 -6.60 -17.52 -13.76
N SER A 446 -7.13 -18.74 -13.80
CA SER A 446 -6.45 -19.93 -13.29
C SER A 446 -5.45 -20.46 -14.30
N MET A 447 -4.33 -21.01 -13.85
CA MET A 447 -3.37 -21.72 -14.70
C MET A 447 -2.64 -22.80 -13.89
N LYS A 448 -2.47 -24.01 -14.44
CA LYS A 448 -1.64 -25.04 -13.78
C LYS A 448 -0.18 -24.98 -14.21
N GLY A 449 0.71 -25.50 -13.38
CA GLY A 449 2.15 -25.52 -13.63
C GLY A 449 2.56 -26.39 -14.83
N THR A 450 3.80 -26.18 -15.28
CA THR A 450 4.40 -26.83 -16.46
C THR A 450 4.93 -28.23 -16.17
N GLY A 451 5.16 -28.56 -14.90
CA GLY A 451 5.78 -29.78 -14.41
C GLY A 451 7.27 -29.69 -14.14
N CYS A 452 7.83 -28.47 -14.04
CA CYS A 452 9.18 -28.31 -13.51
C CYS A 452 9.22 -28.69 -12.01
N SER A 453 10.38 -29.14 -11.56
CA SER A 453 10.59 -29.63 -10.17
C SER A 453 10.66 -28.50 -9.13
N THR A 454 10.81 -27.26 -9.59
CA THR A 454 10.81 -26.03 -8.79
C THR A 454 9.68 -25.12 -9.26
N ASP A 455 9.59 -23.90 -8.76
CA ASP A 455 8.77 -22.88 -9.39
C ASP A 455 9.19 -22.64 -10.85
N GLN A 456 8.19 -22.34 -11.67
CA GLN A 456 8.38 -21.92 -13.04
C GLN A 456 8.49 -20.40 -13.05
N ASN A 457 9.58 -19.87 -13.61
CA ASN A 457 9.66 -18.45 -13.91
C ASN A 457 8.93 -18.14 -15.23
N TYR A 458 8.18 -17.06 -15.23
CA TYR A 458 7.55 -16.47 -16.40
C TYR A 458 7.95 -15.00 -16.49
N THR A 459 7.94 -14.47 -17.71
CA THR A 459 8.16 -13.04 -17.94
C THR A 459 6.92 -12.45 -18.59
N PHE A 460 6.29 -11.49 -17.93
CA PHE A 460 5.20 -10.71 -18.51
C PHE A 460 5.79 -9.65 -19.44
N MET A 461 5.35 -9.66 -20.70
CA MET A 461 5.87 -8.80 -21.75
C MET A 461 4.74 -8.08 -22.47
N GLY A 462 4.70 -6.76 -22.35
CA GLY A 462 3.67 -5.95 -22.99
C GLY A 462 3.74 -4.49 -22.60
N LEU A 463 2.74 -3.70 -23.02
CA LEU A 463 2.62 -2.31 -22.61
C LEU A 463 2.15 -2.28 -21.15
N PRO A 464 2.80 -1.56 -20.21
CA PRO A 464 2.42 -1.56 -18.81
C PRO A 464 1.02 -0.97 -18.64
N ASN A 465 0.21 -1.60 -17.79
CA ASN A 465 -1.06 -0.99 -17.40
C ASN A 465 -0.79 0.22 -16.50
N ASN A 466 -1.59 1.27 -16.68
CA ASN A 466 -1.44 2.54 -15.95
C ASN A 466 -2.78 3.24 -15.78
N GLY A 467 -2.93 3.99 -14.68
CA GLY A 467 -4.12 4.81 -14.44
C GLY A 467 -5.35 3.97 -14.06
N PRO A 468 -6.55 4.54 -14.15
CA PRO A 468 -7.78 3.89 -13.70
C PRO A 468 -8.16 2.70 -14.59
N ILE A 469 -8.56 1.60 -13.94
CA ILE A 469 -9.15 0.41 -14.59
C ILE A 469 -10.44 0.09 -13.82
N GLU A 470 -11.54 -0.10 -14.56
CA GLU A 470 -12.85 -0.38 -13.97
C GLU A 470 -13.45 -1.67 -14.54
N LEU A 471 -13.88 -2.57 -13.65
CA LEU A 471 -14.57 -3.81 -13.99
C LEU A 471 -16.00 -3.79 -13.46
N THR A 472 -16.99 -3.82 -14.34
CA THR A 472 -18.41 -3.89 -13.96
C THR A 472 -18.70 -5.12 -13.10
N ALA A 473 -19.34 -4.91 -11.96
CA ALA A 473 -19.61 -5.92 -10.95
C ALA A 473 -21.08 -5.86 -10.50
N ASN A 474 -21.70 -7.02 -10.29
CA ASN A 474 -23.09 -7.13 -9.87
C ASN A 474 -23.23 -7.72 -8.47
N ALA A 475 -24.15 -7.16 -7.68
CA ALA A 475 -24.44 -7.63 -6.33
C ALA A 475 -24.75 -9.14 -6.29
N GLY A 476 -24.13 -9.86 -5.35
CA GLY A 476 -24.31 -11.31 -5.19
C GLY A 476 -23.40 -12.18 -6.07
N ASN A 477 -22.51 -11.56 -6.86
CA ASN A 477 -21.53 -12.27 -7.67
C ASN A 477 -20.14 -12.31 -7.02
N ASP A 478 -19.38 -13.35 -7.36
CA ASP A 478 -17.94 -13.42 -7.15
C ASP A 478 -17.20 -12.92 -8.39
N TYR A 479 -16.00 -12.41 -8.19
CA TYR A 479 -15.11 -11.98 -9.28
C TYR A 479 -13.67 -12.40 -8.97
N LEU A 480 -13.05 -13.16 -9.87
CA LEU A 480 -11.61 -13.39 -9.90
C LEU A 480 -10.93 -12.22 -10.61
N VAL A 481 -10.30 -11.37 -9.83
CA VAL A 481 -9.54 -10.19 -10.28
C VAL A 481 -8.09 -10.32 -9.85
N GLY A 482 -7.21 -9.42 -10.24
CA GLY A 482 -5.84 -9.46 -9.72
C GLY A 482 -5.05 -8.21 -10.01
N ASN A 483 -3.91 -8.08 -9.34
CA ASN A 483 -3.06 -6.88 -9.44
C ASN A 483 -2.68 -6.62 -10.91
N PRO A 484 -3.21 -5.54 -11.53
CA PRO A 484 -3.00 -5.27 -12.94
C PRO A 484 -1.75 -4.44 -13.19
N TYR A 485 -0.98 -4.05 -12.16
CA TYR A 485 0.13 -3.11 -12.30
C TYR A 485 1.49 -3.80 -12.20
N PRO A 486 2.55 -3.25 -12.84
CA PRO A 486 3.92 -3.77 -12.74
C PRO A 486 4.63 -3.39 -11.42
N SER A 487 3.87 -3.26 -10.34
CA SER A 487 4.31 -3.00 -8.97
C SER A 487 3.39 -3.72 -7.98
N ALA A 488 3.81 -3.89 -6.74
CA ALA A 488 2.91 -4.33 -5.68
C ALA A 488 1.73 -3.35 -5.52
N MET A 489 0.62 -3.86 -4.99
CA MET A 489 -0.60 -3.10 -4.77
C MET A 489 -1.03 -3.15 -3.30
N ASP A 490 -1.39 -2.02 -2.72
CA ASP A 490 -1.86 -1.92 -1.35
C ASP A 490 -3.30 -2.44 -1.23
N ALA A 491 -3.48 -3.59 -0.57
CA ALA A 491 -4.78 -4.19 -0.33
C ALA A 491 -5.70 -3.28 0.51
N THR A 492 -5.15 -2.52 1.46
CA THR A 492 -5.92 -1.60 2.29
C THR A 492 -6.50 -0.47 1.45
N GLN A 493 -5.68 0.13 0.57
CA GLN A 493 -6.16 1.16 -0.36
C GLN A 493 -7.16 0.58 -1.37
N PHE A 494 -6.92 -0.63 -1.88
CA PHE A 494 -7.87 -1.32 -2.76
C PHE A 494 -9.23 -1.55 -2.08
N ILE A 495 -9.26 -2.04 -0.84
CA ILE A 495 -10.50 -2.25 -0.06
C ILE A 495 -11.26 -0.93 0.18
N ALA A 496 -10.52 0.16 0.44
CA ALA A 496 -11.08 1.49 0.66
C ALA A 496 -11.70 2.07 -0.63
N ASP A 497 -11.03 1.91 -1.77
CA ASP A 497 -11.49 2.41 -3.07
C ASP A 497 -12.67 1.63 -3.64
N ASN A 498 -12.95 0.44 -3.10
CA ASN A 498 -13.95 -0.49 -3.58
C ASN A 498 -15.05 -0.78 -2.55
N PRO A 499 -15.85 0.23 -2.13
CA PRO A 499 -16.88 0.07 -1.10
C PRO A 499 -17.98 -0.93 -1.46
N LEU A 500 -18.16 -1.25 -2.76
CA LEU A 500 -19.13 -2.23 -3.25
C LEU A 500 -18.79 -3.69 -2.91
N LEU A 501 -17.55 -3.98 -2.52
CA LEU A 501 -17.10 -5.33 -2.14
C LEU A 501 -17.43 -5.60 -0.66
N ASP A 502 -17.34 -6.86 -0.23
CA ASP A 502 -17.43 -7.24 1.19
C ASP A 502 -16.25 -6.75 2.05
N GLY A 503 -15.16 -6.35 1.38
CA GLY A 503 -13.96 -5.81 2.02
C GLY A 503 -12.96 -6.88 2.45
N THR A 504 -13.09 -8.12 1.97
CA THR A 504 -12.11 -9.18 2.17
C THR A 504 -11.59 -9.68 0.82
N ILE A 505 -10.29 -9.97 0.77
CA ILE A 505 -9.61 -10.51 -0.40
C ILE A 505 -9.28 -11.98 -0.14
N TYR A 506 -9.59 -12.85 -1.10
CA TYR A 506 -9.48 -14.30 -0.96
C TYR A 506 -8.45 -14.85 -1.94
N PHE A 507 -7.35 -15.39 -1.43
CA PHE A 507 -6.28 -15.98 -2.24
C PHE A 507 -6.37 -17.50 -2.20
N TRP A 508 -6.39 -18.12 -3.38
CA TRP A 508 -6.39 -19.57 -3.48
C TRP A 508 -5.00 -20.14 -3.21
N GLU A 509 -4.94 -21.16 -2.36
CA GLU A 509 -3.73 -21.90 -2.04
C GLU A 509 -4.02 -23.40 -2.13
N HIS A 510 -3.30 -24.09 -3.02
CA HIS A 510 -3.23 -25.55 -2.95
C HIS A 510 -2.33 -25.93 -1.79
N VAL A 511 -2.58 -27.08 -1.17
CA VAL A 511 -1.72 -27.64 -0.11
C VAL A 511 -1.11 -28.99 -0.47
N GLY A 512 -1.51 -29.55 -1.61
CA GLY A 512 -1.09 -30.87 -2.07
C GLY A 512 -1.90 -31.36 -3.27
N GLY A 513 -1.88 -32.67 -3.47
CA GLY A 513 -2.62 -33.37 -4.52
C GLY A 513 -1.78 -33.73 -5.75
N GLU A 514 -1.97 -34.97 -6.24
CA GLU A 514 -1.36 -35.49 -7.47
C GLU A 514 -2.43 -35.88 -8.50
N SER A 515 -3.53 -35.12 -8.55
CA SER A 515 -4.70 -35.45 -9.36
C SER A 515 -5.27 -34.23 -10.08
N HIS A 516 -5.90 -34.46 -11.23
CA HIS A 516 -6.78 -33.49 -11.89
C HIS A 516 -8.26 -33.66 -11.50
N ASN A 517 -8.57 -34.61 -10.62
CA ASN A 517 -9.95 -34.85 -10.17
C ASN A 517 -10.30 -33.87 -9.06
N LEU A 518 -11.40 -33.13 -9.25
CA LEU A 518 -11.85 -32.09 -8.32
C LEU A 518 -12.07 -32.62 -6.89
N GLU A 519 -12.58 -33.84 -6.74
CA GLU A 519 -12.81 -34.47 -5.43
C GLU A 519 -11.53 -34.74 -4.62
N ASN A 520 -10.38 -34.75 -5.29
CA ASN A 520 -9.07 -35.01 -4.69
C ASN A 520 -8.25 -33.72 -4.56
N TYR A 521 -8.84 -32.55 -4.79
CA TYR A 521 -8.12 -31.28 -4.63
C TYR A 521 -7.96 -30.95 -3.16
N GLU A 522 -6.71 -30.75 -2.76
CA GLU A 522 -6.34 -30.32 -1.43
C GLU A 522 -5.92 -28.85 -1.51
N GLY A 523 -6.73 -27.97 -0.92
CA GLY A 523 -6.50 -26.53 -0.92
C GLY A 523 -7.60 -25.77 -0.20
N GLY A 524 -7.42 -24.46 -0.09
CA GLY A 524 -8.40 -23.55 0.47
C GLY A 524 -8.01 -22.10 0.22
N TYR A 525 -8.66 -21.19 0.95
CA TYR A 525 -8.42 -19.76 0.77
C TYR A 525 -7.76 -19.15 1.99
N SER A 526 -6.61 -18.50 1.77
CA SER A 526 -6.09 -17.50 2.71
C SER A 526 -6.82 -16.17 2.46
N MET A 527 -6.95 -15.37 3.51
CA MET A 527 -7.81 -14.18 3.50
C MET A 527 -7.06 -12.98 4.05
N TYR A 528 -7.31 -11.80 3.49
CA TYR A 528 -6.81 -10.54 4.03
C TYR A 528 -7.90 -9.47 4.00
N ASN A 529 -8.03 -8.72 5.10
CA ASN A 529 -8.85 -7.52 5.19
C ASN A 529 -8.20 -6.48 6.14
N LEU A 530 -8.92 -5.43 6.53
CA LEU A 530 -8.39 -4.37 7.42
C LEU A 530 -8.04 -4.88 8.82
N SER A 531 -8.58 -6.01 9.27
CA SER A 531 -8.21 -6.66 10.54
C SER A 531 -6.92 -7.47 10.42
N GLY A 532 -6.55 -7.94 9.23
CA GLY A 532 -5.30 -8.66 8.96
C GLY A 532 -5.51 -9.92 8.13
N GLY A 533 -4.48 -10.77 8.09
CA GLY A 533 -4.46 -12.01 7.32
C GLY A 533 -4.79 -13.27 8.13
N THR A 534 -5.40 -14.26 7.49
CA THR A 534 -5.49 -15.66 7.96
C THR A 534 -4.98 -16.62 6.87
N PRO A 535 -4.28 -17.70 7.23
CA PRO A 535 -3.86 -18.71 6.27
C PRO A 535 -5.07 -19.52 5.78
N ASN A 536 -4.87 -20.32 4.73
CA ASN A 536 -5.82 -21.34 4.33
C ASN A 536 -5.87 -22.48 5.38
N PRO A 537 -6.88 -23.35 5.38
CA PRO A 537 -6.92 -24.51 6.27
C PRO A 537 -5.84 -25.51 5.86
N THR A 538 -5.17 -26.10 6.84
CA THR A 538 -4.14 -27.11 6.62
C THR A 538 -4.67 -28.50 6.97
N ILE A 539 -4.10 -29.55 6.38
CA ILE A 539 -4.51 -30.94 6.58
C ILE A 539 -3.33 -31.74 7.13
N GLY A 540 -3.61 -32.64 8.07
CA GLY A 540 -2.71 -33.64 8.67
C GLY A 540 -1.60 -33.12 9.58
N THR A 541 -1.64 -31.82 9.90
CA THR A 541 -0.81 -31.19 10.93
C THR A 541 -1.67 -30.27 11.79
N SER A 542 -1.24 -30.04 13.04
CA SER A 542 -1.91 -29.16 14.00
C SER A 542 -1.29 -27.76 14.08
N ASP A 543 -0.39 -27.45 13.13
CA ASP A 543 0.28 -26.16 13.01
C ASP A 543 -0.39 -25.35 11.89
N ALA A 544 -0.81 -24.13 12.24
CA ALA A 544 -1.57 -23.24 11.37
C ALA A 544 -0.82 -22.79 10.11
N LEU A 545 0.50 -22.89 10.13
CA LEU A 545 1.35 -22.45 9.03
C LEU A 545 2.14 -23.62 8.46
N MET A 546 1.75 -24.87 8.69
CA MET A 546 2.39 -26.02 8.05
C MET A 546 1.36 -26.86 7.33
N ASN A 547 1.74 -27.43 6.19
CA ASN A 547 0.97 -28.38 5.42
C ASN A 547 1.54 -29.79 5.56
N ASN A 548 0.75 -30.78 5.13
CA ASN A 548 1.05 -32.20 5.26
C ASN A 548 2.34 -32.67 4.60
N ASP A 549 2.78 -31.97 3.56
CA ASP A 549 4.02 -32.24 2.84
C ASP A 549 5.24 -31.57 3.49
N GLY A 550 5.07 -30.95 4.66
CA GLY A 550 6.11 -30.26 5.41
C GLY A 550 6.41 -28.86 4.88
N LYS A 551 5.59 -28.30 3.99
CA LYS A 551 5.74 -26.92 3.51
C LYS A 551 4.92 -25.95 4.33
N GLN A 552 5.37 -24.70 4.37
CA GLN A 552 4.73 -23.66 5.17
C GLN A 552 3.47 -23.17 4.46
N ALA A 553 2.31 -23.18 5.13
CA ALA A 553 1.14 -22.43 4.70
C ALA A 553 1.41 -20.94 4.92
N GLU A 554 1.10 -20.12 3.92
CA GLU A 554 1.58 -18.75 3.90
C GLU A 554 0.51 -17.75 4.38
N LEU A 555 0.85 -16.91 5.36
CA LEU A 555 -0.04 -15.82 5.77
C LEU A 555 -0.02 -14.68 4.72
N PRO A 556 -1.17 -14.16 4.25
CA PRO A 556 -1.18 -13.02 3.33
C PRO A 556 -0.84 -11.72 4.09
N GLY A 557 0.02 -10.91 3.48
CA GLY A 557 0.37 -9.56 3.95
C GLY A 557 -0.52 -8.47 3.35
N ARG A 558 -0.20 -7.20 3.66
CA ARG A 558 -0.93 -6.03 3.17
C ARG A 558 -0.79 -5.82 1.66
N TYR A 559 0.34 -6.20 1.09
CA TYR A 559 0.65 -5.90 -0.29
C TYR A 559 0.37 -7.10 -1.17
N ILE A 560 -0.27 -6.85 -2.30
CA ILE A 560 -0.63 -7.84 -3.30
C ILE A 560 0.48 -7.83 -4.35
N PRO A 561 1.20 -8.96 -4.54
CA PRO A 561 2.30 -9.04 -5.49
C PRO A 561 1.88 -8.74 -6.93
N VAL A 562 2.87 -8.45 -7.77
CA VAL A 562 2.69 -8.26 -9.20
C VAL A 562 2.04 -9.51 -9.80
N ALA A 563 1.00 -9.33 -10.62
CA ALA A 563 0.27 -10.39 -11.30
C ALA A 563 -0.49 -11.39 -10.41
N GLN A 564 -0.57 -11.20 -9.08
CA GLN A 564 -1.35 -12.09 -8.21
C GLN A 564 -2.86 -11.96 -8.47
N GLY A 565 -3.53 -13.09 -8.74
CA GLY A 565 -4.98 -13.20 -8.80
C GLY A 565 -5.62 -13.51 -7.44
N PHE A 566 -6.81 -12.99 -7.19
CA PHE A 566 -7.59 -13.17 -5.97
C PHE A 566 -9.10 -13.01 -6.23
N PHE A 567 -9.90 -13.66 -5.41
CA PHE A 567 -11.36 -13.49 -5.42
C PHE A 567 -11.79 -12.31 -4.57
N VAL A 568 -12.89 -11.69 -4.99
CA VAL A 568 -13.66 -10.71 -4.22
C VAL A 568 -15.16 -11.03 -4.32
N ILE A 569 -15.92 -10.67 -3.28
CA ILE A 569 -17.38 -10.83 -3.25
C ILE A 569 -18.04 -9.46 -3.40
N VAL A 570 -18.94 -9.35 -4.37
CA VAL A 570 -19.65 -8.12 -4.70
C VAL A 570 -20.94 -8.02 -3.87
N LYS A 571 -21.07 -6.97 -3.06
CA LYS A 571 -22.25 -6.70 -2.22
C LYS A 571 -23.23 -5.73 -2.88
N ASP A 572 -22.72 -4.76 -3.64
CA ASP A 572 -23.51 -3.76 -4.35
C ASP A 572 -23.14 -3.71 -5.84
N ASP A 573 -24.12 -3.38 -6.70
CA ASP A 573 -23.86 -3.14 -8.12
C ASP A 573 -22.92 -1.94 -8.32
N GLY A 574 -21.95 -2.06 -9.22
CA GLY A 574 -21.01 -0.98 -9.48
C GLY A 574 -19.84 -1.40 -10.38
N ALA A 575 -18.67 -0.83 -10.11
CA ALA A 575 -17.44 -1.20 -10.78
C ALA A 575 -16.29 -1.34 -9.79
N ILE A 576 -15.55 -2.45 -9.87
CA ILE A 576 -14.30 -2.67 -9.14
C ILE A 576 -13.23 -1.77 -9.77
N LYS A 577 -12.56 -0.96 -8.96
CA LYS A 577 -11.64 0.09 -9.33
C LYS A 577 -10.22 -0.29 -8.95
N PHE A 578 -9.34 -0.25 -9.95
CA PHE A 578 -7.91 -0.15 -9.77
C PHE A 578 -7.46 1.25 -10.15
N ASN A 579 -6.51 1.82 -9.40
CA ASN A 579 -5.92 3.10 -9.75
C ASN A 579 -4.48 3.21 -9.22
N ASN A 580 -3.74 4.21 -9.73
CA ASN A 580 -2.34 4.41 -9.38
C ASN A 580 -2.09 4.76 -7.90
N ALA A 581 -3.08 5.24 -7.12
CA ALA A 581 -2.90 5.48 -5.69
C ALA A 581 -2.79 4.18 -4.88
N GLN A 582 -3.16 3.03 -5.47
CA GLN A 582 -3.01 1.72 -4.87
C GLN A 582 -1.60 1.13 -5.07
N ARG A 583 -0.74 1.77 -5.87
CA ARG A 583 0.58 1.21 -6.23
C ARG A 583 1.63 1.56 -5.19
N VAL A 584 2.47 0.60 -4.88
CA VAL A 584 3.52 0.70 -3.85
C VAL A 584 4.73 -0.13 -4.29
N PHE A 585 5.92 0.31 -3.89
CA PHE A 585 7.09 -0.54 -3.96
C PHE A 585 7.12 -1.48 -2.76
N GLU A 586 6.78 -2.75 -2.96
CA GLU A 586 7.01 -3.78 -1.95
C GLU A 586 7.52 -5.04 -2.62
N LYS A 587 8.63 -5.56 -2.11
CA LYS A 587 9.23 -6.81 -2.55
C LYS A 587 8.54 -8.00 -1.89
N GLU A 588 8.51 -9.13 -2.55
CA GLU A 588 8.06 -10.38 -1.95
C GLU A 588 9.03 -10.82 -0.85
N ALA A 589 10.34 -10.69 -1.07
CA ALA A 589 11.38 -10.96 -0.07
C ALA A 589 11.21 -10.19 1.26
N SER A 590 10.38 -9.16 1.32
CA SER A 590 10.05 -8.43 2.55
C SER A 590 9.22 -9.24 3.56
N GLY A 591 8.44 -10.24 3.10
CA GLY A 591 7.41 -10.90 3.91
C GLY A 591 6.03 -10.21 3.88
N ASN A 592 5.92 -8.99 3.37
CA ASN A 592 4.65 -8.23 3.39
C ASN A 592 3.86 -8.31 2.07
N SER A 593 4.48 -8.83 1.01
CA SER A 593 3.90 -9.04 -0.33
C SER A 593 4.09 -10.48 -0.76
N VAL A 594 3.20 -11.40 -0.40
CA VAL A 594 3.46 -12.84 -0.61
C VAL A 594 2.64 -13.39 -1.77
N PHE A 595 3.28 -13.94 -2.82
CA PHE A 595 2.58 -14.56 -3.95
C PHE A 595 1.99 -15.91 -3.54
N LYS A 596 0.66 -15.98 -3.59
CA LYS A 596 -0.10 -17.17 -3.22
C LYS A 596 -0.19 -18.09 -4.41
N ALA A 597 0.61 -19.15 -4.31
CA ALA A 597 0.63 -20.30 -5.20
C ALA A 597 0.61 -21.58 -4.37
N ALA A 598 0.57 -22.72 -5.06
CA ALA A 598 0.70 -24.02 -4.40
C ALA A 598 2.08 -24.23 -3.77
N PRO A 599 2.22 -25.20 -2.86
CA PRO A 599 3.39 -25.33 -2.03
C PRO A 599 4.57 -25.76 -2.90
N GLY A 600 5.68 -25.01 -2.86
CA GLY A 600 6.83 -25.18 -3.74
C GLY A 600 7.59 -23.89 -4.02
N SER A 601 6.96 -22.74 -3.71
CA SER A 601 7.61 -21.44 -3.57
C SER A 601 8.80 -21.57 -2.63
N ASN A 602 10.01 -21.21 -3.07
CA ASN A 602 11.18 -21.06 -2.18
C ASN A 602 11.04 -19.83 -1.26
N PHE A 603 9.83 -19.52 -0.81
CA PHE A 603 9.54 -18.42 0.08
C PHE A 603 9.53 -18.92 1.51
N ASN A 604 10.52 -18.48 2.28
CA ASN A 604 10.67 -18.83 3.69
C ASN A 604 10.63 -17.54 4.51
N PRO A 605 9.45 -16.94 4.74
CA PRO A 605 9.35 -15.87 5.70
C PRO A 605 9.43 -16.52 7.07
N SER A 606 10.59 -16.44 7.71
CA SER A 606 10.63 -16.62 9.15
C SER A 606 9.61 -15.65 9.76
N LEU A 607 8.80 -16.10 10.72
CA LEU A 607 7.85 -15.24 11.45
C LEU A 607 8.50 -13.97 12.03
N ALA A 608 9.83 -13.97 12.19
CA ALA A 608 10.61 -12.84 12.70
C ALA A 608 10.81 -11.70 11.68
N THR A 609 10.51 -11.90 10.40
CA THR A 609 10.77 -10.89 9.34
C THR A 609 9.54 -10.05 8.94
N TYR A 610 8.37 -10.27 9.55
CA TYR A 610 7.20 -9.39 9.38
C TYR A 610 7.46 -8.02 10.02
N GLN A 611 8.26 -7.19 9.36
CA GLN A 611 8.58 -5.82 9.76
C GLN A 611 8.39 -4.94 8.52
N GLN A 612 7.35 -4.10 8.52
CA GLN A 612 7.46 -2.63 8.31
C GLN A 612 6.12 -1.87 8.20
N HIS A 613 5.02 -2.44 8.69
CA HIS A 613 4.04 -1.63 9.43
C HIS A 613 3.72 -2.38 10.71
N ALA A 614 4.26 -1.91 11.84
CA ALA A 614 3.88 -2.45 13.14
C ALA A 614 2.41 -2.14 13.35
N ASP A 615 1.56 -3.11 13.06
CA ASP A 615 0.16 -3.05 13.44
C ASP A 615 0.12 -3.21 14.96
N GLU A 616 -0.08 -2.10 15.68
CA GLU A 616 -0.08 -2.08 17.14
C GLU A 616 -1.38 -2.60 17.74
N ARG A 617 -2.39 -2.92 16.91
CA ARG A 617 -3.66 -3.47 17.37
C ARG A 617 -3.46 -4.85 17.96
N THR A 618 -4.31 -5.19 18.92
CA THR A 618 -4.35 -6.52 19.51
C THR A 618 -4.91 -7.52 18.51
N LYS A 619 -4.18 -8.61 18.26
CA LYS A 619 -4.63 -9.74 17.43
C LYS A 619 -4.55 -11.04 18.19
N ILE A 620 -5.59 -11.85 18.09
CA ILE A 620 -5.68 -13.17 18.73
C ILE A 620 -6.02 -14.18 17.64
N ARG A 621 -5.09 -15.11 17.37
CA ARG A 621 -5.30 -16.20 16.42
C ARG A 621 -5.69 -17.47 17.14
N ILE A 622 -6.86 -17.99 16.78
CA ILE A 622 -7.49 -19.13 17.46
C ILE A 622 -7.50 -20.32 16.48
N GLY A 623 -6.82 -21.39 16.87
CA GLY A 623 -6.69 -22.62 16.10
C GLY A 623 -7.71 -23.68 16.50
N PHE A 624 -8.13 -24.48 15.52
CA PHE A 624 -9.01 -25.63 15.65
C PHE A 624 -8.38 -26.85 15.02
N ASP A 625 -8.17 -27.92 15.80
CA ASP A 625 -7.74 -29.23 15.30
C ASP A 625 -8.94 -30.18 15.27
N SER A 626 -9.24 -30.73 14.09
CA SER A 626 -10.37 -31.63 13.86
C SER A 626 -10.01 -33.12 13.96
N PRO A 627 -11.00 -34.02 14.09
CA PRO A 627 -10.79 -35.47 14.01
C PRO A 627 -10.21 -35.94 12.67
N ASN A 628 -10.57 -35.30 11.55
CA ASN A 628 -10.00 -35.57 10.23
C ASN A 628 -8.71 -34.80 9.94
N LEU A 629 -8.04 -34.34 11.01
CA LEU A 629 -6.73 -33.69 10.96
C LEU A 629 -6.74 -32.35 10.20
N ILE A 630 -7.88 -31.70 10.05
CA ILE A 630 -7.92 -30.33 9.54
C ILE A 630 -7.52 -29.39 10.67
N HIS A 631 -6.64 -28.45 10.35
CA HIS A 631 -6.36 -27.31 11.19
C HIS A 631 -6.91 -26.03 10.55
N ARG A 632 -7.76 -25.30 11.29
CA ARG A 632 -8.34 -24.01 10.88
C ARG A 632 -7.93 -22.94 11.87
N GLN A 633 -7.41 -21.83 11.37
CA GLN A 633 -7.12 -20.65 12.17
C GLN A 633 -8.14 -19.53 11.91
N LEU A 634 -8.60 -18.90 12.99
CA LEU A 634 -9.41 -17.68 12.97
C LEU A 634 -8.58 -16.49 13.47
N LEU A 635 -8.89 -15.29 13.00
CA LEU A 635 -8.30 -14.04 13.48
C LEU A 635 -9.36 -13.18 14.18
N LEU A 636 -9.12 -12.84 15.44
CA LEU A 636 -9.81 -11.75 16.13
C LEU A 636 -8.90 -10.53 16.24
N THR A 637 -9.39 -9.37 15.83
CA THR A 637 -8.67 -8.09 15.97
C THR A 637 -9.46 -7.11 16.83
N ILE A 638 -8.77 -6.43 17.75
CA ILE A 638 -9.38 -5.37 18.56
C ILE A 638 -9.09 -4.04 17.88
N ASP A 639 -10.11 -3.42 17.30
CA ASP A 639 -10.03 -2.16 16.57
C ASP A 639 -11.20 -1.25 16.96
N PRO A 640 -10.95 0.00 17.41
CA PRO A 640 -12.01 0.91 17.83
C PRO A 640 -13.03 1.27 16.74
N ASN A 641 -12.74 0.97 15.47
CA ASN A 641 -13.66 1.17 14.34
C ASN A 641 -14.57 -0.05 14.07
N ALA A 642 -14.40 -1.16 14.81
CA ALA A 642 -15.23 -2.37 14.67
C ALA A 642 -16.23 -2.52 15.84
N THR A 643 -17.20 -3.40 15.67
CA THR A 643 -18.27 -3.71 16.63
C THR A 643 -18.36 -5.22 16.87
N THR A 644 -19.28 -5.69 17.71
CA THR A 644 -19.57 -7.14 17.82
C THR A 644 -20.52 -7.65 16.73
N GLY A 645 -20.95 -6.76 15.83
CA GLY A 645 -21.76 -7.07 14.66
C GLY A 645 -20.92 -7.59 13.50
N TYR A 646 -21.47 -7.45 12.28
CA TYR A 646 -20.71 -7.63 11.06
C TYR A 646 -20.25 -6.24 10.57
N ASP A 647 -18.95 -6.05 10.44
CA ASP A 647 -18.30 -4.81 10.05
C ASP A 647 -17.50 -5.02 8.76
N ARG A 648 -18.00 -4.42 7.68
CA ARG A 648 -17.38 -4.50 6.35
C ARG A 648 -15.90 -4.11 6.40
N GLY A 649 -15.06 -4.92 5.79
CA GLY A 649 -13.61 -4.68 5.74
C GLY A 649 -12.86 -5.10 7.01
N TYR A 650 -13.54 -5.27 8.15
CA TYR A 650 -12.95 -5.80 9.37
C TYR A 650 -13.30 -7.28 9.58
N ASP A 651 -14.45 -7.70 9.06
CA ASP A 651 -14.93 -9.08 9.14
C ASP A 651 -14.82 -9.80 7.79
N GLY A 652 -14.24 -10.99 7.82
CA GLY A 652 -14.01 -11.83 6.65
C GLY A 652 -14.90 -13.05 6.67
N LEU A 653 -15.77 -13.18 5.67
CA LEU A 653 -16.64 -14.34 5.50
C LEU A 653 -15.79 -15.58 5.22
N GLN A 654 -16.16 -16.71 5.81
CA GLN A 654 -15.51 -17.98 5.48
C GLN A 654 -15.89 -18.38 4.05
N PHE A 655 -14.94 -18.27 3.13
CA PHE A 655 -15.17 -18.44 1.69
C PHE A 655 -15.26 -19.91 1.25
N ASP A 656 -14.38 -20.77 1.77
CA ASP A 656 -14.40 -22.21 1.51
C ASP A 656 -15.18 -22.98 2.60
N ASP A 657 -15.67 -24.18 2.27
CA ASP A 657 -16.34 -25.08 3.22
C ASP A 657 -15.59 -26.41 3.30
N GLN A 658 -14.92 -26.66 4.42
CA GLN A 658 -14.16 -27.90 4.63
C GLN A 658 -15.04 -28.98 5.28
N MET A 659 -14.59 -30.24 5.24
CA MET A 659 -15.37 -31.37 5.80
C MET A 659 -15.58 -31.23 7.31
N ASP A 660 -14.52 -30.82 8.02
CA ASP A 660 -14.55 -30.33 9.39
C ASP A 660 -14.14 -28.87 9.37
N ASP A 661 -14.81 -28.02 10.14
CA ASP A 661 -14.53 -26.59 10.09
C ASP A 661 -14.90 -25.85 11.39
N MET A 662 -14.28 -24.69 11.57
CA MET A 662 -14.60 -23.75 12.65
C MET A 662 -14.66 -22.32 12.12
N ALA A 663 -15.58 -21.51 12.65
CA ALA A 663 -15.68 -20.08 12.37
C ALA A 663 -16.26 -19.32 13.55
N PHE A 664 -16.09 -17.99 13.58
CA PHE A 664 -16.96 -17.14 14.39
C PHE A 664 -18.38 -17.19 13.82
N TRP A 665 -19.37 -17.21 14.70
CA TRP A 665 -20.78 -17.29 14.34
C TRP A 665 -21.49 -15.97 14.68
N VAL A 666 -21.71 -15.14 13.66
CA VAL A 666 -22.25 -13.79 13.81
C VAL A 666 -23.48 -13.63 12.92
N LYS A 667 -24.65 -13.36 13.50
CA LYS A 667 -25.92 -13.13 12.77
C LYS A 667 -26.25 -14.17 11.67
N ASN A 668 -25.92 -15.44 11.91
CA ASN A 668 -26.03 -16.58 10.98
C ASN A 668 -24.99 -16.66 9.85
N GLU A 669 -23.95 -15.83 9.89
CA GLU A 669 -22.80 -15.90 9.00
C GLU A 669 -21.63 -16.60 9.70
N ARG A 670 -20.75 -17.20 8.88
CA ARG A 670 -19.48 -17.81 9.32
C ARG A 670 -18.35 -16.87 8.97
N LEU A 671 -17.56 -16.45 9.95
CA LEU A 671 -16.42 -15.56 9.75
C LEU A 671 -15.09 -16.24 10.12
N SER A 672 -14.11 -16.14 9.23
CA SER A 672 -12.72 -16.51 9.51
C SER A 672 -11.95 -15.38 10.21
N ILE A 673 -12.36 -14.14 9.92
CA ILE A 673 -11.78 -12.92 10.52
C ILE A 673 -12.92 -12.15 11.19
N GLN A 674 -12.73 -11.74 12.43
CA GLN A 674 -13.65 -10.84 13.14
C GLN A 674 -12.89 -9.66 13.76
N GLY A 675 -13.40 -8.45 13.58
CA GLY A 675 -12.99 -7.25 14.32
C GLY A 675 -13.96 -6.97 15.46
N ILE A 676 -13.49 -6.49 16.61
CA ILE A 676 -14.36 -5.94 17.67
C ILE A 676 -13.78 -4.65 18.26
N GLY A 677 -14.67 -3.77 18.74
CA GLY A 677 -14.30 -2.46 19.28
C GLY A 677 -13.41 -2.49 20.52
N ILE A 678 -13.75 -3.38 21.46
CA ILE A 678 -13.14 -3.47 22.80
C ILE A 678 -13.26 -4.88 23.35
N VAL A 679 -12.35 -5.22 24.26
CA VAL A 679 -12.45 -6.41 25.11
C VAL A 679 -13.02 -6.00 26.47
N ASN A 680 -14.07 -6.68 26.93
CA ASN A 680 -14.61 -6.55 28.29
C ASN A 680 -15.40 -7.81 28.69
N ASP A 681 -15.88 -7.83 29.93
CA ASP A 681 -16.60 -8.98 30.52
C ASP A 681 -17.93 -9.32 29.82
N ALA A 682 -18.52 -8.40 29.06
CA ALA A 682 -19.75 -8.65 28.32
C ALA A 682 -19.51 -9.31 26.95
N ILE A 683 -18.26 -9.38 26.48
CA ILE A 683 -17.93 -9.99 25.18
C ILE A 683 -17.99 -11.51 25.28
N GLU A 684 -18.91 -12.09 24.51
CA GLU A 684 -18.99 -13.52 24.22
C GLU A 684 -19.09 -13.70 22.71
N LEU A 685 -18.09 -14.34 22.12
CA LEU A 685 -17.97 -14.56 20.66
C LEU A 685 -18.30 -16.02 20.35
N PRO A 686 -19.51 -16.32 19.84
CA PRO A 686 -19.92 -17.69 19.56
C PRO A 686 -19.10 -18.30 18.42
N LEU A 687 -18.79 -19.59 18.54
CA LEU A 687 -18.11 -20.36 17.52
C LEU A 687 -19.07 -21.36 16.87
N PHE A 688 -19.01 -21.41 15.54
CA PHE A 688 -19.55 -22.48 14.73
C PHE A 688 -18.50 -23.59 14.61
N VAL A 689 -18.90 -24.84 14.87
CA VAL A 689 -18.08 -26.03 14.61
C VAL A 689 -18.88 -27.03 13.78
N LYS A 690 -18.28 -27.51 12.69
CA LYS A 690 -18.81 -28.56 11.80
C LYS A 690 -17.89 -29.77 11.86
N LEU A 691 -18.47 -30.96 11.96
CA LEU A 691 -17.75 -32.23 11.91
C LEU A 691 -18.43 -33.20 10.93
N SER A 692 -17.66 -33.76 10.00
CA SER A 692 -18.09 -34.86 9.12
C SER A 692 -18.05 -36.21 9.86
N ASP A 693 -17.11 -36.38 10.78
CA ASP A 693 -16.92 -37.59 11.59
C ASP A 693 -17.06 -37.36 13.10
N HIS A 694 -17.18 -38.47 13.83
CA HIS A 694 -17.25 -38.45 15.29
C HIS A 694 -15.85 -38.38 15.88
N GLY A 695 -15.66 -37.60 16.94
CA GLY A 695 -14.36 -37.50 17.58
C GLY A 695 -14.25 -36.36 18.58
N THR A 696 -13.03 -36.10 19.04
CA THR A 696 -12.71 -34.95 19.89
C THR A 696 -12.06 -33.86 19.07
N ILE A 697 -12.40 -32.61 19.35
CA ILE A 697 -11.75 -31.44 18.76
C ILE A 697 -10.77 -30.82 19.76
N LYS A 698 -9.82 -30.04 19.26
CA LYS A 698 -9.01 -29.14 20.09
C LYS A 698 -9.17 -27.71 19.64
N ILE A 699 -9.28 -26.78 20.58
CA ILE A 699 -9.32 -25.34 20.30
C ILE A 699 -8.28 -24.65 21.17
N GLY A 700 -7.48 -23.75 20.62
CA GLY A 700 -6.47 -23.02 21.39
C GLY A 700 -5.95 -21.79 20.68
N LEU A 701 -4.90 -21.19 21.24
CA LEU A 701 -4.24 -20.00 20.67
C LEU A 701 -3.06 -20.46 19.83
N ASP A 702 -3.07 -20.09 18.54
CA ASP A 702 -1.92 -20.32 17.67
C ASP A 702 -0.91 -19.17 17.79
N HIS A 703 -1.40 -17.93 17.90
CA HIS A 703 -0.55 -16.75 18.03
C HIS A 703 -1.31 -15.57 18.67
N ILE A 704 -0.57 -14.67 19.31
CA ILE A 704 -1.09 -13.46 19.94
C ILE A 704 -0.15 -12.30 19.61
N GLU A 705 -0.69 -11.15 19.22
CA GLU A 705 0.04 -9.90 19.04
C GLU A 705 -0.60 -8.81 19.90
N ASN A 706 0.22 -8.01 20.58
CA ASN A 706 -0.18 -6.82 21.33
C ASN A 706 -1.36 -7.01 22.31
N LEU A 707 -1.54 -8.21 22.85
CA LEU A 707 -2.50 -8.47 23.94
C LEU A 707 -1.78 -8.33 25.27
N ASP A 708 -2.40 -7.62 26.21
CA ASP A 708 -1.93 -7.56 27.59
C ASP A 708 -1.65 -9.00 28.11
N PRO A 709 -0.42 -9.31 28.58
CA PRO A 709 -0.07 -10.63 29.10
C PRO A 709 -1.05 -11.14 30.18
N ASP A 710 -1.65 -10.24 30.96
CA ASP A 710 -2.56 -10.56 32.05
C ASP A 710 -4.03 -10.67 31.58
N GLN A 711 -4.38 -10.18 30.39
CA GLN A 711 -5.73 -10.30 29.84
C GLN A 711 -6.02 -11.77 29.52
N PRO A 712 -6.96 -12.43 30.24
CA PRO A 712 -7.27 -13.82 29.97
C PRO A 712 -8.05 -14.00 28.67
N VAL A 713 -7.92 -15.19 28.08
CA VAL A 713 -8.69 -15.64 26.92
C VAL A 713 -9.22 -17.04 27.23
N PHE A 714 -10.53 -17.16 27.40
CA PHE A 714 -11.18 -18.42 27.77
C PHE A 714 -12.04 -18.94 26.62
N LEU A 715 -12.10 -20.27 26.52
CA LEU A 715 -13.15 -20.97 25.79
C LEU A 715 -14.24 -21.42 26.77
N LYS A 716 -15.49 -21.09 26.48
CA LYS A 716 -16.68 -21.53 27.20
C LYS A 716 -17.39 -22.64 26.43
N ASP A 717 -17.62 -23.80 27.06
CA ASP A 717 -18.55 -24.82 26.56
C ASP A 717 -19.90 -24.67 27.29
N SER A 718 -20.87 -24.10 26.60
CA SER A 718 -22.21 -23.80 27.13
C SER A 718 -23.04 -25.05 27.45
N VAL A 719 -22.64 -26.24 26.97
CA VAL A 719 -23.32 -27.50 27.29
C VAL A 719 -22.80 -28.09 28.60
N THR A 720 -21.49 -28.05 28.84
CA THR A 720 -20.89 -28.58 30.08
C THR A 720 -20.80 -27.54 31.19
N GLY A 721 -20.86 -26.25 30.86
CA GLY A 721 -20.61 -25.13 31.78
C GLY A 721 -19.14 -24.97 32.15
N GLU A 722 -18.24 -25.61 31.41
CA GLU A 722 -16.79 -25.54 31.57
C GLU A 722 -16.24 -24.28 30.90
N MET A 723 -15.24 -23.67 31.54
CA MET A 723 -14.45 -22.60 30.96
C MET A 723 -12.98 -22.96 31.07
N HIS A 724 -12.27 -22.93 29.95
CA HIS A 724 -10.88 -23.33 29.83
C HIS A 724 -10.02 -22.14 29.42
N ASN A 725 -8.97 -21.86 30.19
CA ASN A 725 -8.04 -20.76 29.89
C ASN A 725 -7.13 -21.17 28.72
N LEU A 726 -7.31 -20.57 27.55
CA LEU A 726 -6.53 -20.93 26.35
C LEU A 726 -5.07 -20.49 26.43
N ARG A 727 -4.72 -19.61 27.38
CA ARG A 727 -3.31 -19.29 27.68
C ARG A 727 -2.57 -20.42 28.41
N GLU A 728 -3.29 -21.34 29.06
CA GLU A 728 -2.70 -22.48 29.76
C GLU A 728 -2.55 -23.73 28.87
N GLY A 729 -3.13 -23.70 27.67
CA GLY A 729 -3.02 -24.76 26.66
C GLY A 729 -4.30 -24.90 25.83
N LYS A 730 -4.25 -25.78 24.82
CA LYS A 730 -5.43 -26.09 23.98
C LYS A 730 -6.51 -26.80 24.82
N PHE A 731 -7.77 -26.35 24.70
CA PHE A 731 -8.94 -27.08 25.18
C PHE A 731 -9.11 -28.36 24.34
N GLN A 732 -9.52 -29.46 24.98
CA GLN A 732 -9.91 -30.69 24.30
C GLN A 732 -11.36 -31.01 24.64
N SER A 733 -12.21 -31.14 23.62
CA SER A 733 -13.63 -31.42 23.86
C SER A 733 -13.86 -32.83 24.41
N PRO A 734 -14.98 -33.06 25.12
CA PRO A 734 -15.58 -34.39 25.21
C PRO A 734 -15.86 -34.95 23.80
N PHE A 735 -16.14 -36.26 23.72
CA PHE A 735 -16.51 -36.89 22.45
C PHE A 735 -17.72 -36.19 21.81
N LEU A 736 -17.57 -35.78 20.55
CA LEU A 736 -18.60 -35.12 19.75
C LEU A 736 -19.09 -36.06 18.67
N PHE A 737 -20.40 -36.03 18.41
CA PHE A 737 -20.96 -36.70 17.24
C PHE A 737 -20.83 -35.81 16.00
N ARG A 738 -20.77 -36.43 14.81
CA ARG A 738 -20.86 -35.69 13.54
C ARG A 738 -22.07 -34.75 13.53
N GLY A 739 -21.92 -33.55 12.98
CA GLY A 739 -22.97 -32.53 12.98
C GLY A 739 -22.43 -31.11 13.07
N GLN A 740 -23.33 -30.18 13.33
CA GLN A 740 -23.03 -28.75 13.47
C GLN A 740 -23.36 -28.24 14.87
N TYR A 741 -22.46 -27.46 15.44
CA TYR A 741 -22.56 -26.86 16.77
C TYR A 741 -22.41 -25.34 16.61
N LYS A 742 -23.51 -24.59 16.64
CA LYS A 742 -23.52 -23.16 16.28
C LYS A 742 -23.26 -22.20 17.45
N THR A 743 -23.46 -22.65 18.68
CA THR A 743 -23.38 -21.81 19.89
C THR A 743 -22.94 -22.61 21.13
N ARG A 744 -22.36 -23.79 20.93
CA ARG A 744 -21.87 -24.60 22.05
C ARG A 744 -20.59 -24.00 22.62
N PHE A 745 -19.69 -23.60 21.75
CA PHE A 745 -18.40 -23.05 22.12
C PHE A 745 -18.40 -21.53 21.91
N SER A 746 -17.72 -20.79 22.77
CA SER A 746 -17.57 -19.33 22.63
C SER A 746 -16.27 -18.85 23.23
N ILE A 747 -15.69 -17.80 22.67
CA ILE A 747 -14.52 -17.11 23.24
C ILE A 747 -15.01 -15.99 24.16
N ILE A 748 -14.47 -15.93 25.37
CA ILE A 748 -14.75 -14.90 26.36
C ILE A 748 -13.45 -14.38 26.98
N PHE A 749 -13.51 -13.19 27.57
CA PHE A 749 -12.35 -12.48 28.11
C PHE A 749 -12.39 -12.27 29.62
N HIS A 750 -13.28 -12.98 30.29
CA HIS A 750 -13.41 -12.99 31.74
C HIS A 750 -13.35 -14.44 32.23
N GLY A 751 -12.78 -14.63 33.42
CA GLY A 751 -12.85 -15.92 34.11
C GLY A 751 -14.26 -16.20 34.62
N LYS A 752 -14.45 -17.36 35.25
CA LYS A 752 -15.67 -17.62 36.02
C LYS A 752 -15.82 -16.51 37.04
N SER A 753 -16.78 -15.62 36.83
CA SER A 753 -17.32 -14.82 37.91
C SER A 753 -17.79 -15.85 38.94
N THR A 754 -17.02 -16.08 40.01
CA THR A 754 -17.60 -16.57 41.26
C THR A 754 -18.73 -15.61 41.50
N LEU A 755 -19.98 -16.08 41.31
CA LEU A 755 -21.21 -15.28 41.26
C LEU A 755 -20.92 -13.83 41.59
N SER A 756 -20.92 -12.96 40.58
CA SER A 756 -21.01 -11.54 40.85
C SER A 756 -22.03 -11.41 41.97
N ASN A 757 -21.61 -10.76 43.05
CA ASN A 757 -22.56 -10.02 43.87
C ASN A 757 -23.18 -9.01 42.90
N GLU A 758 -24.11 -9.46 42.05
CA GLU A 758 -25.27 -8.64 41.80
C GLU A 758 -25.86 -8.47 43.19
N THR A 759 -25.56 -7.32 43.78
CA THR A 759 -26.54 -6.57 44.55
C THR A 759 -27.79 -6.43 43.68
N LEU A 760 -28.53 -7.53 43.54
CA LEU A 760 -29.96 -7.50 43.63
C LEU A 760 -30.21 -6.93 45.03
N GLU A 761 -30.75 -5.73 45.06
CA GLU A 761 -31.50 -5.26 46.20
C GLU A 761 -32.64 -6.26 46.46
N ASP A 762 -32.32 -7.36 47.15
CA ASP A 762 -33.30 -8.27 47.72
C ASP A 762 -32.85 -8.52 49.16
N GLN A 763 -33.27 -7.61 50.03
CA GLN A 763 -33.46 -7.95 51.43
C GLN A 763 -34.38 -9.18 51.48
N ASP A 764 -34.04 -10.19 52.31
CA ASP A 764 -34.93 -11.30 52.75
C ASP A 764 -34.68 -12.73 52.20
N ASN A 765 -33.43 -13.19 52.07
CA ASN A 765 -33.19 -14.63 51.87
C ASN A 765 -32.51 -15.33 53.06
N ILE A 766 -33.33 -16.01 53.87
CA ILE A 766 -32.92 -17.09 54.78
C ILE A 766 -32.50 -18.31 53.95
N LEU A 767 -31.29 -18.84 54.20
CA LEU A 767 -30.74 -20.01 53.51
C LEU A 767 -30.90 -21.26 54.37
N VAL A 768 -31.46 -22.34 53.82
CA VAL A 768 -31.60 -23.64 54.50
C VAL A 768 -30.88 -24.71 53.69
N PHE A 769 -29.96 -25.44 54.33
CA PHE A 769 -29.16 -26.49 53.68
C PHE A 769 -28.77 -27.60 54.66
N THR A 770 -28.36 -28.75 54.10
CA THR A 770 -27.80 -29.88 54.87
C THR A 770 -26.42 -30.22 54.31
N PRO A 771 -25.32 -29.84 55.00
CA PRO A 771 -23.97 -30.18 54.56
C PRO A 771 -23.79 -31.70 54.39
N GLN A 772 -23.10 -32.12 53.33
CA GLN A 772 -22.64 -33.51 53.21
C GLN A 772 -21.62 -33.76 54.32
N ALA A 773 -21.93 -34.68 55.24
CA ALA A 773 -21.18 -35.10 56.43
C ALA A 773 -21.73 -34.62 57.80
N THR A 774 -22.82 -33.87 57.86
CA THR A 774 -23.47 -33.50 59.14
C THR A 774 -24.91 -34.00 59.23
N ASP A 775 -25.31 -34.64 60.33
CA ASP A 775 -26.69 -35.09 60.58
C ASP A 775 -27.54 -33.95 61.21
N ALA A 776 -27.56 -32.80 60.52
CA ALA A 776 -28.24 -31.59 60.97
C ALA A 776 -28.73 -30.74 59.80
N ILE A 777 -29.77 -29.94 60.05
CA ILE A 777 -30.28 -28.91 59.16
C ILE A 777 -29.67 -27.57 59.58
N HIS A 778 -29.00 -26.91 58.65
CA HIS A 778 -28.40 -25.59 58.87
C HIS A 778 -29.30 -24.51 58.28
N ILE A 779 -29.56 -23.48 59.07
CA ILE A 779 -30.36 -22.33 58.69
C ILE A 779 -29.50 -21.09 58.92
N LYS A 780 -29.16 -20.37 57.85
CA LYS A 780 -28.44 -19.11 57.94
C LYS A 780 -29.41 -17.96 57.71
N THR A 781 -29.44 -17.05 58.67
CA THR A 781 -30.28 -15.85 58.62
C THR A 781 -29.40 -14.61 58.43
N PRO A 782 -29.89 -13.60 57.70
CA PRO A 782 -29.35 -12.25 57.78
C PRO A 782 -29.33 -11.77 59.24
N GLY A 783 -28.31 -11.00 59.62
CA GLY A 783 -28.09 -10.61 61.03
C GLY A 783 -29.19 -9.75 61.68
N ASN A 784 -30.19 -9.33 60.91
CA ASN A 784 -31.36 -8.57 61.32
C ASN A 784 -32.66 -9.42 61.43
N ILE A 785 -32.64 -10.71 61.08
CA ILE A 785 -33.80 -11.62 61.20
C ILE A 785 -33.58 -12.55 62.39
N GLN A 786 -34.47 -12.45 63.39
CA GLN A 786 -34.48 -13.33 64.56
C GLN A 786 -35.63 -14.34 64.44
N LEU A 787 -35.29 -15.62 64.28
CA LEU A 787 -36.30 -16.69 64.23
C LEU A 787 -36.75 -17.05 65.65
N ASP A 788 -38.05 -17.30 65.81
CA ASP A 788 -38.70 -17.72 67.06
C ASP A 788 -39.02 -19.23 67.07
N GLU A 789 -39.38 -19.77 65.90
CA GLU A 789 -39.79 -21.16 65.75
C GLU A 789 -39.37 -21.70 64.38
N VAL A 790 -38.91 -22.95 64.34
CA VAL A 790 -38.71 -23.70 63.10
C VAL A 790 -39.51 -24.99 63.16
N VAL A 791 -40.27 -25.28 62.10
CA VAL A 791 -41.13 -26.45 61.96
C VAL A 791 -40.78 -27.21 60.69
N LEU A 792 -40.50 -28.50 60.80
CA LEU A 792 -40.32 -29.41 59.66
C LEU A 792 -41.64 -30.12 59.36
N ILE A 793 -42.05 -30.07 58.10
CA ILE A 793 -43.31 -30.63 57.60
C ILE A 793 -42.99 -31.61 56.48
N ASN A 794 -43.66 -32.76 56.44
CA ASN A 794 -43.53 -33.70 55.32
C ASN A 794 -44.32 -33.20 54.09
N MET A 795 -44.12 -33.83 52.93
CA MET A 795 -44.80 -33.41 51.69
C MET A 795 -46.33 -33.59 51.71
N MET A 796 -46.89 -34.28 52.72
CA MET A 796 -48.34 -34.41 52.93
C MET A 796 -48.90 -33.30 53.83
N GLY A 797 -48.07 -32.35 54.27
CA GLY A 797 -48.49 -31.23 55.13
C GLY A 797 -48.55 -31.55 56.63
N GLN A 798 -48.08 -32.74 57.06
CA GLN A 798 -48.04 -33.11 58.47
C GLN A 798 -46.76 -32.61 59.13
N GLN A 799 -46.89 -31.99 60.31
CA GLN A 799 -45.74 -31.58 61.12
C GLN A 799 -44.98 -32.81 61.62
N VAL A 800 -43.69 -32.86 61.27
CA VAL A 800 -42.76 -33.93 61.63
C VAL A 800 -42.04 -33.59 62.93
N LYS A 801 -41.58 -32.33 63.06
CA LYS A 801 -40.87 -31.85 64.24
C LYS A 801 -40.92 -30.32 64.32
N SER A 802 -40.82 -29.76 65.52
CA SER A 802 -40.68 -28.32 65.75
C SER A 802 -39.58 -28.04 66.77
N TRP A 803 -38.93 -26.89 66.60
CA TRP A 803 -37.90 -26.38 67.48
C TRP A 803 -38.20 -24.92 67.80
N ASN A 804 -38.22 -24.60 69.09
CA ASN A 804 -38.18 -23.20 69.51
C ASN A 804 -36.73 -22.73 69.38
N VAL A 805 -36.53 -21.67 68.62
CA VAL A 805 -35.22 -21.05 68.41
C VAL A 805 -35.33 -19.64 68.93
N SER A 806 -34.43 -19.22 69.81
CA SER A 806 -34.50 -17.88 70.41
C SER A 806 -33.10 -17.31 70.53
N THR A 807 -32.41 -17.20 69.39
CA THR A 807 -31.03 -16.72 69.32
C THR A 807 -30.83 -15.81 68.11
N GLY A 808 -30.23 -14.64 68.30
CA GLY A 808 -29.81 -13.73 67.22
C GLY A 808 -28.53 -14.19 66.48
N SER A 809 -28.28 -15.49 66.45
CA SER A 809 -27.11 -16.11 65.83
C SER A 809 -27.34 -16.24 64.32
N LYS A 810 -26.38 -15.77 63.50
CA LYS A 810 -26.43 -15.81 62.02
C LYS A 810 -26.56 -17.22 61.42
N GLU A 811 -26.36 -18.27 62.23
CA GLU A 811 -26.53 -19.66 61.84
C GLU A 811 -27.18 -20.46 62.99
N ILE A 812 -28.20 -21.23 62.66
CA ILE A 812 -28.93 -22.14 63.55
C ILE A 812 -28.74 -23.56 63.02
N ILE A 813 -28.35 -24.47 63.90
CA ILE A 813 -28.08 -25.87 63.57
C ILE A 813 -29.08 -26.75 64.32
N LEU A 814 -29.94 -27.44 63.56
CA LEU A 814 -31.02 -28.26 64.11
C LEU A 814 -30.69 -29.74 63.92
N PRO A 815 -30.64 -30.55 64.99
CA PRO A 815 -30.26 -31.96 64.89
C PRO A 815 -31.35 -32.79 64.18
N ARG A 816 -30.92 -33.67 63.26
CA ARG A 816 -31.80 -34.49 62.43
C ARG A 816 -32.20 -35.83 63.06
N GLN A 817 -31.66 -36.19 64.22
CA GLN A 817 -31.89 -37.49 64.86
C GLN A 817 -33.38 -37.90 64.88
N SER A 818 -33.63 -39.10 64.34
CA SER A 818 -34.95 -39.74 64.19
C SER A 818 -35.88 -39.15 63.12
N ILE A 819 -35.34 -38.45 62.11
CA ILE A 819 -36.09 -37.99 60.92
C ILE A 819 -35.64 -38.78 59.69
N ALA A 820 -36.57 -39.47 59.03
CA ALA A 820 -36.29 -40.30 57.86
C ALA A 820 -35.77 -39.48 56.66
N SER A 821 -34.98 -40.09 55.77
CA SER A 821 -34.58 -39.46 54.51
C SER A 821 -35.78 -39.21 53.60
N GLY A 822 -35.81 -38.06 52.94
CA GLY A 822 -36.93 -37.64 52.09
C GLY A 822 -36.95 -36.14 51.82
N ASN A 823 -37.96 -35.70 51.06
CA ASN A 823 -38.20 -34.28 50.82
C ASN A 823 -39.09 -33.71 51.94
N TYR A 824 -38.72 -32.56 52.47
CA TYR A 824 -39.45 -31.87 53.53
C TYR A 824 -39.56 -30.37 53.24
N ILE A 825 -40.48 -29.71 53.93
CA ILE A 825 -40.61 -28.26 53.96
C ILE A 825 -40.22 -27.78 55.36
N VAL A 826 -39.25 -26.88 55.43
CA VAL A 826 -38.88 -26.16 56.65
C VAL A 826 -39.64 -24.85 56.66
N THR A 827 -40.50 -24.67 57.65
CA THR A 827 -41.23 -23.42 57.92
C THR A 827 -40.56 -22.73 59.11
N MET A 828 -40.25 -21.44 59.02
CA MET A 828 -39.52 -20.67 60.01
C MET A 828 -40.33 -19.42 60.33
N LYS A 829 -40.53 -19.12 61.61
CA LYS A 829 -41.31 -17.96 62.04
C LYS A 829 -40.40 -16.89 62.62
N SER A 830 -40.64 -15.64 62.26
CA SER A 830 -39.96 -14.45 62.81
C SER A 830 -40.95 -13.29 62.84
N ASP A 831 -41.13 -12.67 64.01
CA ASP A 831 -41.99 -11.48 64.19
C ASP A 831 -43.40 -11.62 63.56
N GLY A 832 -43.98 -12.82 63.65
CA GLY A 832 -45.32 -13.12 63.15
C GLY A 832 -45.43 -13.40 61.64
N GLN A 833 -44.31 -13.44 60.91
CA GLN A 833 -44.23 -13.86 59.50
C GLN A 833 -43.67 -15.28 59.36
N ASP A 834 -44.21 -16.04 58.39
CA ASP A 834 -43.80 -17.42 58.09
C ASP A 834 -42.95 -17.46 56.81
N TYR A 835 -41.74 -18.03 56.91
CA TYR A 835 -40.83 -18.28 55.79
C TYR A 835 -40.73 -19.78 55.51
N GLN A 836 -40.83 -20.20 54.23
CA GLN A 836 -40.78 -21.61 53.86
C GLN A 836 -39.65 -21.92 52.87
N ARG A 837 -38.94 -23.04 53.09
CA ARG A 837 -37.92 -23.57 52.17
C ARG A 837 -38.04 -25.09 52.05
N LYS A 838 -37.86 -25.63 50.84
CA LYS A 838 -37.78 -27.07 50.63
C LYS A 838 -36.36 -27.55 50.95
N VAL A 839 -36.25 -28.68 51.65
CA VAL A 839 -34.98 -29.32 51.95
C VAL A 839 -35.06 -30.81 51.62
N ILE A 840 -33.97 -31.34 51.10
CA ILE A 840 -33.84 -32.78 50.83
C ILE A 840 -32.94 -33.35 51.91
N LEU A 841 -33.52 -34.15 52.79
CA LEU A 841 -32.79 -34.88 53.81
C LEU A 841 -32.34 -36.21 53.18
N LYS A 842 -31.06 -36.29 52.79
CA LYS A 842 -30.47 -37.51 52.20
C LYS A 842 -30.18 -38.58 53.23
#